data_AF-A0A9E3L970-F1
#
_entry.id   AF-A0A9E3L970-F1
#
_cell.length_a   1.000
_cell.length_b   1.000
_cell.length_c   1.000
_cell.angle_alpha   90.00
_cell.angle_beta   90.00
_cell.angle_gamma   90.00
#
_symmetry.space_group_name_H-M   'P 1'
#
loop_
_entity.id
_entity.type
_entity.pdbx_description
1 polymer ?
#
loop_
_entity_poly.entity_id
_entity_poly.type
_entity_poly.pdbx_seq_one_letter_code
_entity_poly.pdbx_strand_id
1 'polypeptide(L)'
;MNLTLRDLDQKWRSSLHHADSPSLLGLAPLEAAECEVLTATVDRSLRTLIPTPVHRVDGFIRLLAIYPAAMAVWLSRLAGQAYEVNFWDNFAALLHCTEVPSDRRPQFANAFRRACRTVMANFVTPQVGTWTYVGEFLFQAGLPLCHCERFAVALRAIADAYGLPEPDDLDALRDVRDAMLGRTEIRQAPLVRQALEAASGLHLLGVVVCAVRQDAFGAINPELGRRLLESFATAGVGACSVALRWPWLRLEDDLTSFAIVGPPQPRSILGPSGAHWVVNGTSFRAGVEDEFVFPVTTEDRVKVELRGLAGGRSLQRDFAAHPGAEATPAFIFSAESQRRVRVALERECRLEAGDYWVVHPAEYTLDNAAENHVWFNSPPNMPTLATSRLTLRPGTVSILHDGWGEPICEFRPALHPFIELPGRRVSDETGECIHYGWTELPRVWVPKEEVDESWTLRAVTNGGKEIAYLLTRAGCTEEGSLVPLVPSDGHAVCLQLPPALHAVTFQALRNGRSRAERRVWLWHGLQAISSCGLECTALPENLVSGEMRGFVRDGANIRHLEDSLRRHSLVFSVGETRQMFAWRRPGISLESFEKVPGSPAEPRDHRLGETFSAAVDSQRWLRVWLVPARDAALRVNGREVFRFCPASERQFVDLSLAQLAAEHGEGGGCLTLRHGETQTLVARFVRPLQPVGVSYSQVEGHETLLCRFTDPVRHVRLHVSDLVSDRHISFPGQAFSASGHLRFEEPGFPAVELSHAEKTGACSSDLHRLQVQVPRAGWPPGFWRIELDIARDESFGWQPLLNKRGGRLPLLLSRALPVDELTSYRARCFAAVLAGPGTGAKIPFPPSTGHEAELMVLFGDVRRWLAPKFEDAAWKQLLPLEILLGELAKQVRWMVGNHPKTVLPALVEQLSEDSAGLGARSLFVRIPDLLALPPELAVNLPPTDPVRAALRWAADLASAARAGDGLRRVQIAPEFGLGEWSPDAPILRDFRNSKAVLGIGQRPDLDDDLSGFKFGPWFFWMARGNRGEPNVEVDALSTEHFSWALARLLQRRQAAQDAACWSAVMPVLAHNKLDFLASLRKSCPSIKHLFPTTVSGRVWFEFEHGDDFLAGECIQFSALLALGARIAARGWVSFWDVLKPLREAHGPGPVHKALTTLLTQAPELLGFHLMFWELMIRTYPHD
;
A
#
# COMPACT_ATOMS: atom_id res chain seq x y z
N MET A 1 -15.46 2.04 -57.45
CA MET A 1 -16.67 1.18 -57.41
C MET A 1 -17.74 1.93 -56.64
N ASN A 2 -18.96 2.06 -57.17
CA ASN A 2 -20.08 2.68 -56.44
C ASN A 2 -20.64 1.65 -55.44
N LEU A 3 -20.13 1.66 -54.21
CA LEU A 3 -20.68 0.83 -53.13
C LEU A 3 -22.13 1.23 -52.86
N THR A 4 -23.02 0.26 -52.74
CA THR A 4 -24.41 0.48 -52.33
C THR A 4 -24.54 0.43 -50.80
N LEU A 5 -25.64 0.95 -50.25
CA LEU A 5 -25.91 0.90 -48.81
C LEU A 5 -26.01 -0.55 -48.30
N ARG A 6 -26.44 -1.48 -49.16
CA ARG A 6 -26.47 -2.92 -48.88
C ARG A 6 -25.06 -3.51 -48.73
N ASP A 7 -24.14 -3.13 -49.62
CA ASP A 7 -22.75 -3.60 -49.56
C ASP A 7 -22.06 -3.11 -48.28
N LEU A 8 -22.31 -1.85 -47.92
CA LEU A 8 -21.80 -1.25 -46.68
C LEU A 8 -22.41 -1.90 -45.43
N ASP A 9 -23.71 -2.20 -45.44
CA ASP A 9 -24.38 -2.91 -44.33
C ASP A 9 -23.78 -4.30 -44.12
N GLN A 10 -23.54 -5.04 -45.20
CA GLN A 10 -22.94 -6.37 -45.12
C GLN A 10 -21.49 -6.32 -44.62
N LYS A 11 -20.69 -5.35 -45.07
CA LYS A 11 -19.34 -5.09 -44.55
C LYS A 11 -19.38 -4.83 -43.04
N TRP A 12 -20.19 -3.87 -42.59
CA TRP A 12 -20.26 -3.52 -41.17
C TRP A 12 -20.86 -4.62 -40.31
N ARG A 13 -21.85 -5.39 -40.80
CA ARG A 13 -22.31 -6.60 -40.10
C ARG A 13 -21.16 -7.57 -39.85
N SER A 14 -20.36 -7.88 -40.87
CA SER A 14 -19.24 -8.82 -40.70
C SER A 14 -18.22 -8.34 -39.67
N SER A 15 -17.91 -7.04 -39.67
CA SER A 15 -16.98 -6.41 -38.71
C SER A 15 -17.55 -6.36 -37.28
N LEU A 16 -18.80 -5.92 -37.13
CA LEU A 16 -19.47 -5.84 -35.83
C LEU A 16 -19.84 -7.22 -35.26
N HIS A 17 -19.82 -8.26 -36.10
CA HIS A 17 -19.91 -9.68 -35.72
C HIS A 17 -18.56 -10.34 -35.34
N HIS A 18 -17.41 -9.64 -35.36
CA HIS A 18 -16.15 -10.08 -34.75
C HIS A 18 -16.03 -9.80 -33.23
N ALA A 19 -15.47 -10.73 -32.43
CA ALA A 19 -15.35 -10.62 -30.97
C ALA A 19 -14.67 -9.31 -30.50
N ASP A 20 -13.70 -8.83 -31.28
CA ASP A 20 -12.93 -7.61 -31.05
C ASP A 20 -13.67 -6.32 -31.47
N SER A 21 -14.94 -6.41 -31.87
CA SER A 21 -15.74 -5.24 -32.22
C SER A 21 -15.86 -4.30 -31.02
N PRO A 22 -15.63 -2.98 -31.19
CA PRO A 22 -15.72 -2.04 -30.08
C PRO A 22 -17.11 -2.04 -29.46
N SER A 23 -17.16 -1.94 -28.12
CA SER A 23 -18.40 -1.85 -27.35
C SER A 23 -19.16 -0.54 -27.59
N LEU A 24 -18.54 0.43 -28.27
CA LEU A 24 -19.11 1.73 -28.67
C LEU A 24 -18.90 1.95 -30.17
N LEU A 25 -20.00 2.09 -30.94
CA LEU A 25 -19.92 2.20 -32.41
C LEU A 25 -19.24 3.48 -32.92
N GLY A 26 -19.29 4.58 -32.15
CA GLY A 26 -18.60 5.82 -32.50
C GLY A 26 -17.07 5.67 -32.51
N LEU A 27 -16.56 4.64 -31.83
CA LEU A 27 -15.15 4.27 -31.81
C LEU A 27 -14.77 3.28 -32.92
N ALA A 28 -15.71 2.85 -33.77
CA ALA A 28 -15.40 2.00 -34.91
C ALA A 28 -14.45 2.71 -35.90
N PRO A 29 -13.58 1.97 -36.61
CA PRO A 29 -12.59 2.51 -37.53
C PRO A 29 -13.23 2.95 -38.87
N LEU A 30 -14.20 3.87 -38.80
CA LEU A 30 -14.85 4.45 -39.98
C LEU A 30 -14.00 5.62 -40.50
N GLU A 31 -13.35 5.43 -41.65
CA GLU A 31 -12.57 6.46 -42.33
C GLU A 31 -13.44 7.62 -42.84
N ALA A 32 -12.85 8.81 -42.96
CA ALA A 32 -13.56 10.00 -43.46
C ALA A 32 -14.12 9.76 -44.87
N ALA A 33 -13.34 9.15 -45.77
CA ALA A 33 -13.77 8.81 -47.12
C ALA A 33 -14.93 7.80 -47.13
N GLU A 34 -14.91 6.80 -46.25
CA GLU A 34 -16.01 5.84 -46.12
C GLU A 34 -17.27 6.50 -45.52
N CYS A 35 -17.10 7.41 -44.55
CA CYS A 35 -18.19 8.20 -43.99
C CYS A 35 -18.85 9.08 -45.04
N GLU A 36 -18.09 9.72 -45.94
CA GLU A 36 -18.62 10.49 -47.07
C GLU A 36 -19.41 9.62 -48.05
N VAL A 37 -18.90 8.41 -48.35
CA VAL A 37 -19.62 7.42 -49.18
C VAL A 37 -20.92 6.98 -48.52
N LEU A 38 -20.92 6.72 -47.21
CA LEU A 38 -22.12 6.42 -46.42
C LEU A 38 -23.11 7.58 -46.48
N THR A 39 -22.68 8.82 -46.20
CA THR A 39 -23.54 10.01 -46.27
C THR A 39 -24.18 10.14 -47.66
N ALA A 40 -23.40 10.03 -48.74
CA ALA A 40 -23.91 10.14 -50.11
C ALA A 40 -24.89 9.02 -50.48
N THR A 41 -24.66 7.78 -50.02
CA THR A 41 -25.55 6.64 -50.27
C THR A 41 -26.82 6.68 -49.44
N VAL A 42 -26.75 7.15 -48.19
CA VAL A 42 -27.93 7.42 -47.34
C VAL A 42 -28.77 8.53 -47.96
N ASP A 43 -28.18 9.65 -48.36
CA ASP A 43 -28.91 10.77 -48.99
C ASP A 43 -29.59 10.36 -50.30
N ARG A 44 -28.94 9.50 -51.09
CA ARG A 44 -29.54 8.93 -52.32
C ARG A 44 -30.73 8.03 -51.99
N SER A 45 -30.57 7.15 -51.00
CA SER A 45 -31.61 6.21 -50.56
C SER A 45 -32.82 6.93 -49.94
N LEU A 46 -32.58 8.01 -49.20
CA LEU A 46 -33.63 8.87 -48.67
C LEU A 46 -34.42 9.56 -49.76
N ARG A 47 -33.76 10.13 -50.78
CA ARG A 47 -34.45 10.77 -51.92
C ARG A 47 -35.37 9.81 -52.66
N THR A 48 -35.01 8.52 -52.74
CA THR A 48 -35.85 7.48 -53.35
C THR A 48 -37.02 7.05 -52.45
N LEU A 49 -36.83 7.03 -51.13
CA LEU A 49 -37.86 6.57 -50.18
C LEU A 49 -38.85 7.67 -49.80
N ILE A 50 -38.39 8.91 -49.67
CA ILE A 50 -39.16 10.05 -49.17
C ILE A 50 -38.71 11.33 -49.92
N PRO A 51 -39.52 11.85 -50.86
CA PRO A 51 -39.14 13.02 -51.67
C PRO A 51 -39.10 14.34 -50.88
N THR A 52 -39.80 14.43 -49.76
CA THR A 52 -39.98 15.67 -48.98
C THR A 52 -39.06 15.75 -47.74
N PRO A 53 -38.32 16.86 -47.54
CA PRO A 53 -37.40 17.02 -46.40
C PRO A 53 -38.04 16.88 -45.02
N VAL A 54 -39.31 17.27 -44.88
CA VAL A 54 -40.08 17.27 -43.61
C VAL A 54 -40.26 15.86 -43.04
N HIS A 55 -40.18 14.82 -43.87
CA HIS A 55 -40.32 13.41 -43.46
C HIS A 55 -38.99 12.64 -43.43
N ARG A 56 -37.83 13.33 -43.51
CA ARG A 56 -36.52 12.66 -43.54
C ARG A 56 -36.27 11.75 -42.33
N VAL A 57 -36.75 12.12 -41.14
CA VAL A 57 -36.62 11.30 -39.91
C VAL A 57 -37.31 9.95 -40.04
N ASP A 58 -38.52 9.90 -40.63
CA ASP A 58 -39.22 8.63 -40.90
C ASP A 58 -38.43 7.77 -41.90
N GLY A 59 -37.69 8.41 -42.81
CA GLY A 59 -36.79 7.75 -43.75
C GLY A 59 -35.59 7.13 -43.06
N PHE A 60 -34.96 7.84 -42.12
CA PHE A 60 -33.87 7.30 -41.29
C PHE A 60 -34.35 6.12 -40.44
N ILE A 61 -35.54 6.19 -39.84
CA ILE A 61 -36.14 5.08 -39.08
C ILE A 61 -36.33 3.84 -39.97
N ARG A 62 -36.83 4.01 -41.20
CA ARG A 62 -36.96 2.91 -42.17
C ARG A 62 -35.61 2.34 -42.58
N LEU A 63 -34.62 3.20 -42.85
CA LEU A 63 -33.27 2.75 -43.23
C LEU A 63 -32.58 2.00 -42.09
N LEU A 64 -32.77 2.39 -40.83
CA LEU A 64 -32.28 1.65 -39.66
C LEU A 64 -32.86 0.23 -39.57
N ALA A 65 -34.11 0.04 -40.00
CA ALA A 65 -34.73 -1.29 -40.04
C ALA A 65 -34.19 -2.16 -41.18
N ILE A 66 -33.82 -1.56 -42.32
CA ILE A 66 -33.38 -2.30 -43.53
C ILE A 66 -31.86 -2.55 -43.50
N TYR A 67 -31.08 -1.54 -43.10
CA TYR A 67 -29.61 -1.52 -43.12
C TYR A 67 -29.04 -1.14 -41.74
N PRO A 68 -29.33 -1.94 -40.69
CA PRO A 68 -29.05 -1.58 -39.31
C PRO A 68 -27.57 -1.34 -39.01
N ALA A 69 -26.63 -2.06 -39.64
CA ALA A 69 -25.21 -1.98 -39.29
C ALA A 69 -24.57 -0.72 -39.86
N ALA A 70 -24.79 -0.46 -41.16
CA ALA A 70 -24.29 0.74 -41.81
C ALA A 70 -24.89 2.00 -41.17
N MET A 71 -26.20 1.99 -40.91
CA MET A 71 -26.88 3.14 -40.31
C MET A 71 -26.46 3.37 -38.86
N ALA A 72 -26.30 2.32 -38.04
CA ALA A 72 -25.90 2.48 -36.65
C ALA A 72 -24.49 3.08 -36.53
N VAL A 73 -23.51 2.55 -37.27
CA VAL A 73 -22.13 3.07 -37.27
C VAL A 73 -22.08 4.53 -37.74
N TRP A 74 -22.80 4.84 -38.82
CA TRP A 74 -22.86 6.20 -39.36
C TRP A 74 -23.50 7.19 -38.38
N LEU A 75 -24.66 6.85 -37.80
CA LEU A 75 -25.33 7.72 -36.84
C LEU A 75 -24.53 7.92 -35.54
N SER A 76 -23.83 6.88 -35.05
CA SER A 76 -22.92 7.02 -33.91
C SER A 76 -21.76 7.98 -34.20
N ARG A 77 -21.22 7.94 -35.42
CA ARG A 77 -20.17 8.86 -35.87
C ARG A 77 -20.68 10.31 -35.89
N LEU A 78 -21.86 10.54 -36.48
CA LEU A 78 -22.46 11.88 -36.50
C LEU A 78 -22.82 12.38 -35.09
N ALA A 79 -23.27 11.49 -34.21
CA ALA A 79 -23.57 11.84 -32.82
C ALA A 79 -22.32 12.30 -32.07
N GLY A 80 -21.15 11.67 -32.32
CA GLY A 80 -19.87 12.13 -31.78
C GLY A 80 -19.38 13.47 -32.34
N GLN A 81 -19.82 13.85 -33.54
CA GLN A 81 -19.58 15.17 -34.13
C GLN A 81 -20.54 16.24 -33.59
N ALA A 82 -21.79 15.86 -33.29
CA ALA A 82 -22.81 16.74 -32.72
C ALA A 82 -22.77 16.85 -31.19
N TYR A 83 -21.74 16.27 -30.54
CA TYR A 83 -21.62 16.14 -29.08
C TYR A 83 -21.41 17.53 -28.42
N GLU A 84 -22.48 18.31 -28.30
CA GLU A 84 -22.50 19.68 -27.74
C GLU A 84 -23.83 19.95 -26.99
N VAL A 85 -23.92 21.10 -26.32
CA VAL A 85 -25.11 21.52 -25.55
C VAL A 85 -26.38 21.58 -26.41
N ASN A 86 -26.26 21.95 -27.70
CA ASN A 86 -27.36 21.97 -28.67
C ASN A 86 -27.35 20.73 -29.58
N PHE A 87 -27.27 19.55 -28.97
CA PHE A 87 -27.12 18.27 -29.68
C PHE A 87 -28.09 18.11 -30.88
N TRP A 88 -29.40 18.32 -30.67
CA TRP A 88 -30.39 18.07 -31.74
C TRP A 88 -30.25 19.00 -32.94
N ASP A 89 -29.86 20.26 -32.73
CA ASP A 89 -29.71 21.23 -33.82
C ASP A 89 -28.47 20.90 -34.66
N ASN A 90 -27.36 20.61 -33.99
CA ASN A 90 -26.12 20.17 -34.64
C ASN A 90 -26.31 18.82 -35.35
N PHE A 91 -26.98 17.88 -34.69
CA PHE A 91 -27.27 16.57 -35.26
C PHE A 91 -28.22 16.68 -36.46
N ALA A 92 -29.23 17.55 -36.41
CA ALA A 92 -30.10 17.82 -37.54
C ALA A 92 -29.34 18.39 -38.74
N ALA A 93 -28.42 19.33 -38.50
CA ALA A 93 -27.57 19.91 -39.53
C ALA A 93 -26.70 18.83 -40.20
N LEU A 94 -26.08 17.93 -39.42
CA LEU A 94 -25.27 16.82 -39.95
C LEU A 94 -26.09 15.78 -40.71
N LEU A 95 -27.35 15.58 -40.33
CA LEU A 95 -28.31 14.73 -41.05
C LEU A 95 -28.90 15.39 -42.31
N HIS A 96 -28.50 16.64 -42.61
CA HIS A 96 -29.06 17.47 -43.67
C HIS A 96 -30.60 17.65 -43.52
N CYS A 97 -31.13 17.69 -42.30
CA CYS A 97 -32.56 17.98 -42.05
C CYS A 97 -32.73 19.34 -41.35
N THR A 98 -33.86 20.00 -41.58
CA THR A 98 -34.18 21.31 -40.99
C THR A 98 -34.31 21.23 -39.47
N GLU A 99 -34.95 20.17 -38.97
CA GLU A 99 -35.08 19.87 -37.53
C GLU A 99 -35.39 18.38 -37.38
N VAL A 100 -35.04 17.78 -36.23
CA VAL A 100 -35.61 16.50 -35.77
C VAL A 100 -36.83 16.81 -34.88
N PRO A 101 -38.07 16.60 -35.37
CA PRO A 101 -39.29 16.95 -34.63
C PRO A 101 -39.35 16.27 -33.27
N SER A 102 -39.74 17.03 -32.24
CA SER A 102 -39.74 16.56 -30.85
C SER A 102 -40.61 15.32 -30.61
N ASP A 103 -41.71 15.16 -31.35
CA ASP A 103 -42.61 14.00 -31.35
C ASP A 103 -41.99 12.74 -31.99
N ARG A 104 -40.98 12.90 -32.86
CA ARG A 104 -40.29 11.79 -33.54
C ARG A 104 -38.99 11.35 -32.89
N ARG A 105 -38.37 12.19 -32.04
CA ARG A 105 -37.15 11.85 -31.29
C ARG A 105 -37.23 10.50 -30.54
N PRO A 106 -38.34 10.13 -29.86
CA PRO A 106 -38.45 8.84 -29.16
C PRO A 106 -38.39 7.64 -30.12
N GLN A 107 -39.11 7.75 -31.24
CA GLN A 107 -39.20 6.69 -32.24
C GLN A 107 -37.86 6.50 -32.94
N PHE A 108 -37.16 7.61 -33.22
CA PHE A 108 -35.84 7.57 -33.82
C PHE A 108 -34.79 6.94 -32.90
N ALA A 109 -34.75 7.35 -31.62
CA ALA A 109 -33.87 6.75 -30.63
C ALA A 109 -34.16 5.24 -30.43
N ASN A 110 -35.43 4.84 -30.37
CA ASN A 110 -35.80 3.42 -30.24
C ASN A 110 -35.39 2.60 -31.48
N ALA A 111 -35.56 3.15 -32.69
CA ALA A 111 -35.12 2.49 -33.92
C ALA A 111 -33.59 2.32 -33.94
N PHE A 112 -32.86 3.36 -33.52
CA PHE A 112 -31.40 3.33 -33.42
C PHE A 112 -30.93 2.31 -32.38
N ARG A 113 -31.51 2.29 -31.18
CA ARG A 113 -31.22 1.29 -30.14
C ARG A 113 -31.44 -0.13 -30.65
N ARG A 114 -32.57 -0.39 -31.32
CA ARG A 114 -32.88 -1.70 -31.91
C ARG A 114 -31.86 -2.10 -32.98
N ALA A 115 -31.47 -1.17 -33.85
CA ALA A 115 -30.43 -1.42 -34.84
C ALA A 115 -29.10 -1.78 -34.18
N CYS A 116 -28.62 -0.98 -33.22
CA CYS A 116 -27.40 -1.24 -32.46
C CYS A 116 -27.44 -2.63 -31.80
N ARG A 117 -28.52 -2.96 -31.10
CA ARG A 117 -28.71 -4.27 -30.47
C ARG A 117 -28.64 -5.44 -31.47
N THR A 118 -29.20 -5.25 -32.66
CA THR A 118 -29.25 -6.30 -33.70
C THR A 118 -27.86 -6.59 -34.28
N VAL A 119 -26.99 -5.58 -34.35
CA VAL A 119 -25.71 -5.69 -35.10
C VAL A 119 -24.49 -5.78 -34.20
N MET A 120 -24.56 -5.19 -33.00
CA MET A 120 -23.46 -5.21 -32.05
C MET A 120 -23.53 -6.45 -31.21
N ALA A 121 -22.50 -7.26 -31.32
CA ALA A 121 -22.39 -8.39 -30.43
C ALA A 121 -21.68 -8.08 -29.10
N ASN A 122 -21.41 -6.80 -28.79
CA ASN A 122 -21.04 -6.27 -27.46
C ASN A 122 -21.95 -5.09 -27.07
N PHE A 123 -23.25 -5.15 -27.42
CA PHE A 123 -24.21 -4.09 -27.09
C PHE A 123 -24.39 -3.96 -25.57
N VAL A 124 -24.05 -2.79 -25.04
CA VAL A 124 -24.38 -2.39 -23.67
C VAL A 124 -25.58 -1.46 -23.72
N THR A 125 -26.61 -1.79 -22.93
CA THR A 125 -27.81 -0.95 -22.85
C THR A 125 -27.51 0.28 -21.99
N PRO A 126 -27.77 1.51 -22.48
CA PRO A 126 -27.57 2.72 -21.68
C PRO A 126 -28.45 2.69 -20.43
N GLN A 127 -27.89 3.04 -19.27
CA GLN A 127 -28.71 3.32 -18.09
C GLN A 127 -29.41 4.65 -18.30
N VAL A 128 -30.74 4.64 -18.33
CA VAL A 128 -31.54 5.80 -18.74
C VAL A 128 -31.46 6.88 -17.65
N GLY A 129 -30.61 7.89 -17.88
CA GLY A 129 -30.59 9.13 -17.09
C GLY A 129 -31.60 10.17 -17.57
N THR A 130 -31.57 11.37 -16.98
CA THR A 130 -32.47 12.52 -17.21
C THR A 130 -32.60 13.01 -18.67
N TRP A 131 -31.73 12.57 -19.58
CA TRP A 131 -31.75 12.93 -21.01
C TRP A 131 -32.44 11.82 -21.82
N THR A 132 -33.77 11.85 -21.85
CA THR A 132 -34.67 10.75 -22.26
C THR A 132 -34.38 10.08 -23.61
N TYR A 133 -33.76 10.75 -24.59
CA TYR A 133 -33.48 10.18 -25.93
C TYR A 133 -32.08 10.48 -26.50
N VAL A 134 -31.47 11.59 -26.08
CA VAL A 134 -30.12 11.98 -26.51
C VAL A 134 -29.06 11.01 -25.97
N GLY A 135 -29.29 10.50 -24.75
CA GLY A 135 -28.39 9.57 -24.08
C GLY A 135 -28.06 8.33 -24.91
N GLU A 136 -28.99 7.82 -25.72
CA GLU A 136 -28.77 6.65 -26.59
C GLU A 136 -27.69 6.91 -27.66
N PHE A 137 -27.77 8.07 -28.30
CA PHE A 137 -26.82 8.48 -29.33
C PHE A 137 -25.46 8.82 -28.72
N LEU A 138 -25.44 9.59 -27.61
CA LEU A 138 -24.19 9.96 -26.94
C LEU A 138 -23.48 8.76 -26.32
N PHE A 139 -24.22 7.79 -25.78
CA PHE A 139 -23.65 6.56 -25.27
C PHE A 139 -22.87 5.84 -26.39
N GLN A 140 -23.51 5.63 -27.54
CA GLN A 140 -22.87 4.94 -28.67
C GLN A 140 -21.80 5.79 -29.37
N ALA A 141 -21.86 7.12 -29.28
CA ALA A 141 -20.81 8.01 -29.77
C ALA A 141 -19.51 7.87 -28.94
N GLY A 142 -19.62 7.65 -27.64
CA GLY A 142 -18.51 7.42 -26.72
C GLY A 142 -17.74 8.69 -26.33
N LEU A 143 -17.16 9.41 -27.30
CA LEU A 143 -16.31 10.57 -27.06
C LEU A 143 -16.64 11.72 -28.04
N PRO A 144 -16.68 13.00 -27.58
CA PRO A 144 -16.74 14.16 -28.47
C PRO A 144 -15.47 14.25 -29.32
N LEU A 145 -15.63 14.12 -30.63
CA LEU A 145 -14.49 13.97 -31.56
C LEU A 145 -13.61 15.23 -31.66
N CYS A 146 -14.19 16.41 -31.40
CA CYS A 146 -13.45 17.68 -31.34
C CYS A 146 -12.44 17.77 -30.18
N HIS A 147 -12.46 16.80 -29.25
CA HIS A 147 -11.59 16.78 -28.08
C HIS A 147 -10.70 15.52 -27.98
N CYS A 148 -10.56 14.73 -29.06
CA CYS A 148 -9.69 13.54 -29.09
C CYS A 148 -8.25 13.85 -28.65
N GLU A 149 -7.72 15.02 -29.02
CA GLU A 149 -6.36 15.44 -28.65
C GLU A 149 -6.21 15.63 -27.13
N ARG A 150 -7.13 16.37 -26.49
CA ARG A 150 -7.10 16.58 -25.03
C ARG A 150 -7.24 15.26 -24.27
N PHE A 151 -8.10 14.37 -24.77
CA PHE A 151 -8.28 13.04 -24.20
C PHE A 151 -7.00 12.19 -24.34
N ALA A 152 -6.37 12.16 -25.51
CA ALA A 152 -5.13 11.42 -25.76
C ALA A 152 -3.97 11.92 -24.90
N VAL A 153 -3.81 13.24 -24.77
CA VAL A 153 -2.80 13.87 -23.90
C VAL A 153 -3.04 13.53 -22.44
N ALA A 154 -4.29 13.62 -21.97
CA ALA A 154 -4.62 13.26 -20.59
C ALA A 154 -4.34 11.77 -20.32
N LEU A 155 -4.75 10.86 -21.21
CA LEU A 155 -4.51 9.43 -21.06
C LEU A 155 -3.01 9.11 -21.11
N ARG A 156 -2.25 9.75 -22.00
CA ARG A 156 -0.79 9.60 -22.07
C ARG A 156 -0.13 10.00 -20.76
N ALA A 157 -0.56 11.12 -20.20
CA ALA A 157 -0.03 11.62 -18.95
C ALA A 157 -0.41 10.70 -17.76
N ILE A 158 -1.55 10.00 -17.82
CA ILE A 158 -1.89 8.91 -16.86
C ILE A 158 -0.99 7.69 -17.09
N ALA A 159 -0.78 7.27 -18.34
CA ALA A 159 0.08 6.14 -18.67
C ALA A 159 1.54 6.36 -18.22
N ASP A 160 2.06 7.58 -18.35
CA ASP A 160 3.40 7.94 -17.88
C ASP A 160 3.51 7.90 -16.35
N ALA A 161 2.48 8.39 -15.66
CA ALA A 161 2.45 8.42 -14.21
C ALA A 161 2.21 7.04 -13.59
N TYR A 162 1.33 6.23 -14.18
CA TYR A 162 0.77 5.04 -13.51
C TYR A 162 0.75 3.74 -14.33
N GLY A 163 1.08 3.79 -15.62
CA GLY A 163 0.83 2.70 -16.56
C GLY A 163 -0.65 2.58 -16.93
N LEU A 164 -0.99 1.62 -17.81
CA LEU A 164 -2.37 1.36 -18.22
C LEU A 164 -2.85 -0.01 -17.73
N PRO A 165 -4.04 -0.11 -17.09
CA PRO A 165 -4.55 -1.35 -16.53
C PRO A 165 -4.96 -2.38 -17.58
N GLU A 166 -5.35 -3.58 -17.15
CA GLU A 166 -6.06 -4.51 -18.05
C GLU A 166 -7.40 -3.88 -18.46
N PRO A 167 -7.78 -3.97 -19.74
CA PRO A 167 -9.02 -3.35 -20.25
C PRO A 167 -10.30 -3.98 -19.66
N ASP A 168 -10.20 -5.15 -19.04
CA ASP A 168 -11.32 -5.86 -18.41
C ASP A 168 -11.44 -5.57 -16.90
N ASP A 169 -10.46 -4.90 -16.28
CA ASP A 169 -10.51 -4.51 -14.87
C ASP A 169 -11.26 -3.18 -14.72
N LEU A 170 -12.59 -3.27 -14.55
CA LEU A 170 -13.47 -2.10 -14.43
C LEU A 170 -13.11 -1.16 -13.27
N ASP A 171 -12.59 -1.69 -12.17
CA ASP A 171 -12.19 -0.86 -11.03
C ASP A 171 -10.90 -0.09 -11.34
N ALA A 172 -9.93 -0.74 -11.98
CA ALA A 172 -8.71 -0.05 -12.42
C ALA A 172 -9.01 0.98 -13.52
N LEU A 173 -9.98 0.70 -14.40
CA LEU A 173 -10.47 1.69 -15.37
C LEU A 173 -11.19 2.87 -14.69
N ARG A 174 -11.90 2.65 -13.57
CA ARG A 174 -12.45 3.74 -12.76
C ARG A 174 -11.34 4.59 -12.15
N ASP A 175 -10.26 3.98 -11.67
CA ASP A 175 -9.09 4.73 -11.16
C ASP A 175 -8.45 5.59 -12.26
N VAL A 176 -8.31 5.05 -13.48
CA VAL A 176 -7.86 5.82 -14.66
C VAL A 176 -8.82 6.97 -14.96
N ARG A 177 -10.13 6.72 -14.96
CA ARG A 177 -11.16 7.74 -15.20
C ARG A 177 -11.06 8.86 -14.17
N ASP A 178 -11.02 8.53 -12.88
CA ASP A 178 -11.02 9.50 -11.79
C ASP A 178 -9.72 10.32 -11.81
N ALA A 179 -8.59 9.70 -12.13
CA ALA A 179 -7.33 10.40 -12.37
C ALA A 179 -7.40 11.33 -13.59
N MET A 180 -8.05 10.90 -14.69
CA MET A 180 -8.30 11.77 -15.84
C MET A 180 -9.22 12.94 -15.49
N LEU A 181 -10.29 12.74 -14.70
CA LEU A 181 -11.18 13.81 -14.24
C LEU A 181 -10.46 14.83 -13.34
N GLY A 182 -9.40 14.39 -12.64
CA GLY A 182 -8.51 15.25 -11.86
C GLY A 182 -7.59 16.15 -12.70
N ARG A 183 -7.36 15.82 -13.98
CA ARG A 183 -6.43 16.54 -14.87
C ARG A 183 -6.98 17.88 -15.34
N THR A 184 -6.10 18.87 -15.46
CA THR A 184 -6.44 20.22 -15.93
C THR A 184 -7.01 20.20 -17.34
N GLU A 185 -6.46 19.37 -18.23
CA GLU A 185 -6.86 19.20 -19.62
C GLU A 185 -8.33 18.77 -19.74
N ILE A 186 -8.79 17.91 -18.83
CA ILE A 186 -10.16 17.39 -18.76
C ILE A 186 -11.08 18.36 -18.01
N ARG A 187 -10.60 18.97 -16.91
CA ARG A 187 -11.37 20.00 -16.18
C ARG A 187 -11.76 21.19 -17.06
N GLN A 188 -10.90 21.54 -18.03
CA GLN A 188 -11.15 22.60 -19.02
C GLN A 188 -11.94 22.12 -20.25
N ALA A 189 -12.32 20.84 -20.31
CA ALA A 189 -13.06 20.23 -21.41
C ALA A 189 -14.38 19.61 -20.89
N PRO A 190 -15.42 20.43 -20.62
CA PRO A 190 -16.64 19.97 -19.94
C PRO A 190 -17.34 18.82 -20.67
N LEU A 191 -17.28 18.78 -22.00
CA LEU A 191 -17.88 17.71 -22.81
C LEU A 191 -17.14 16.37 -22.67
N VAL A 192 -15.80 16.39 -22.57
CA VAL A 192 -15.01 15.17 -22.33
C VAL A 192 -15.25 14.67 -20.90
N ARG A 193 -15.29 15.59 -19.94
CA ARG A 193 -15.66 15.30 -18.56
C ARG A 193 -17.03 14.61 -18.50
N GLN A 194 -18.03 15.16 -19.18
CA GLN A 194 -19.36 14.57 -19.27
C GLN A 194 -19.35 13.18 -19.92
N ALA A 195 -18.54 12.97 -20.97
CA ALA A 195 -18.39 11.66 -21.62
C ALA A 195 -17.73 10.62 -20.70
N LEU A 196 -16.74 11.02 -19.91
CA LEU A 196 -16.07 10.17 -18.92
C LEU A 196 -16.98 9.85 -17.73
N GLU A 197 -17.77 10.82 -17.25
CA GLU A 197 -18.73 10.64 -16.16
C GLU A 197 -19.98 9.84 -16.57
N ALA A 198 -20.29 9.78 -17.88
CA ALA A 198 -21.42 9.02 -18.40
C ALA A 198 -21.25 7.50 -18.26
N ALA A 199 -22.35 6.76 -18.37
CA ALA A 199 -22.36 5.29 -18.32
C ALA A 199 -21.45 4.63 -19.39
N SER A 200 -21.20 5.31 -20.53
CA SER A 200 -20.28 4.85 -21.58
C SER A 200 -18.80 5.08 -21.27
N GLY A 201 -18.47 5.91 -20.26
CA GLY A 201 -17.10 6.36 -20.00
C GLY A 201 -16.12 5.22 -19.69
N LEU A 202 -16.53 4.21 -18.93
CA LEU A 202 -15.68 3.04 -18.65
C LEU A 202 -15.46 2.17 -19.90
N HIS A 203 -16.49 2.01 -20.74
CA HIS A 203 -16.36 1.29 -22.00
C HIS A 203 -15.46 2.03 -23.00
N LEU A 204 -15.55 3.36 -23.04
CA LEU A 204 -14.62 4.20 -23.80
C LEU A 204 -13.18 3.97 -23.37
N LEU A 205 -12.91 3.99 -22.05
CA LEU A 205 -11.56 3.75 -21.54
C LEU A 205 -11.08 2.33 -21.83
N GLY A 206 -11.93 1.30 -21.66
CA GLY A 206 -11.56 -0.08 -21.97
C GLY A 206 -11.15 -0.28 -23.44
N VAL A 207 -11.93 0.27 -24.38
CA VAL A 207 -11.60 0.21 -25.82
C VAL A 207 -10.29 0.92 -26.12
N VAL A 208 -10.08 2.13 -25.57
CA VAL A 208 -8.86 2.90 -25.84
C VAL A 208 -7.63 2.27 -25.20
N VAL A 209 -7.73 1.82 -23.94
CA VAL A 209 -6.64 1.15 -23.24
C VAL A 209 -6.24 -0.12 -23.98
N CYS A 210 -7.22 -0.90 -24.47
CA CYS A 210 -6.98 -2.06 -25.30
C CYS A 210 -6.20 -1.69 -26.59
N ALA A 211 -6.66 -0.66 -27.31
CA ALA A 211 -6.00 -0.19 -28.54
C ALA A 211 -4.55 0.27 -28.31
N VAL A 212 -4.30 1.01 -27.22
CA VAL A 212 -2.93 1.47 -26.87
C VAL A 212 -2.04 0.28 -26.50
N ARG A 213 -2.54 -0.66 -25.69
CA ARG A 213 -1.76 -1.82 -25.23
C ARG A 213 -1.43 -2.81 -26.35
N GLN A 214 -2.31 -2.94 -27.34
CA GLN A 214 -2.14 -3.84 -28.48
C GLN A 214 -1.46 -3.17 -29.69
N ASP A 215 -1.08 -1.88 -29.59
CA ASP A 215 -0.60 -1.08 -30.73
C ASP A 215 -1.59 -1.05 -31.92
N ALA A 216 -2.88 -1.21 -31.60
CA ALA A 216 -3.97 -1.36 -32.56
C ALA A 216 -4.69 -0.03 -32.80
N PHE A 217 -3.95 1.08 -33.00
CA PHE A 217 -4.52 2.41 -33.21
C PHE A 217 -5.45 2.49 -34.44
N GLY A 218 -5.21 1.64 -35.44
CA GLY A 218 -6.07 1.51 -36.62
C GLY A 218 -7.37 0.75 -36.38
N ALA A 219 -7.52 0.06 -35.24
CA ALA A 219 -8.73 -0.68 -34.90
C ALA A 219 -9.84 0.19 -34.28
N ILE A 220 -9.52 1.46 -33.96
CA ILE A 220 -10.45 2.42 -33.38
C ILE A 220 -10.68 3.61 -34.33
N ASN A 221 -11.49 4.58 -33.90
CA ASN A 221 -11.79 5.76 -34.67
C ASN A 221 -10.53 6.44 -35.23
N PRO A 222 -10.42 6.74 -36.54
CA PRO A 222 -9.16 7.18 -37.14
C PRO A 222 -8.61 8.49 -36.56
N GLU A 223 -9.48 9.44 -36.18
CA GLU A 223 -9.02 10.68 -35.56
C GLU A 223 -8.47 10.41 -34.15
N LEU A 224 -9.18 9.63 -33.34
CA LEU A 224 -8.70 9.26 -32.00
C LEU A 224 -7.42 8.41 -32.08
N GLY A 225 -7.39 7.42 -32.97
CA GLY A 225 -6.24 6.55 -33.22
C GLY A 225 -5.01 7.34 -33.64
N ARG A 226 -5.16 8.32 -34.55
CA ARG A 226 -4.08 9.24 -34.92
C ARG A 226 -3.59 10.06 -33.73
N ARG A 227 -4.49 10.64 -32.92
CA ARG A 227 -4.09 11.44 -31.74
C ARG A 227 -3.40 10.60 -30.67
N LEU A 228 -3.82 9.35 -30.48
CA LEU A 228 -3.18 8.41 -29.57
C LEU A 228 -1.82 7.99 -30.11
N LEU A 229 -1.71 7.65 -31.40
CA LEU A 229 -0.43 7.34 -32.03
C LEU A 229 0.55 8.52 -31.89
N GLU A 230 0.12 9.75 -32.19
CA GLU A 230 0.93 10.96 -31.99
C GLU A 230 1.38 11.14 -30.53
N SER A 231 0.49 10.90 -29.57
CA SER A 231 0.79 11.05 -28.14
C SER A 231 1.69 9.93 -27.59
N PHE A 232 1.66 8.73 -28.17
CA PHE A 232 2.38 7.54 -27.69
C PHE A 232 3.59 7.15 -28.55
N ALA A 233 3.82 7.79 -29.70
CA ALA A 233 4.91 7.48 -30.65
C ALA A 233 6.33 7.51 -30.04
N THR A 234 6.55 8.25 -28.96
CA THR A 234 7.85 8.37 -28.29
C THR A 234 8.14 7.25 -27.29
N ALA A 235 7.13 6.47 -26.90
CA ALA A 235 7.29 5.35 -25.96
C ALA A 235 7.19 4.02 -26.70
N GLY A 236 8.23 3.20 -26.62
CA GLY A 236 8.13 1.82 -27.09
C GLY A 236 6.95 1.11 -26.40
N VAL A 237 6.19 0.32 -27.14
CA VAL A 237 4.93 -0.36 -26.72
C VAL A 237 5.08 -1.12 -25.39
N GLY A 238 6.27 -1.62 -25.07
CA GLY A 238 6.58 -2.29 -23.79
C GLY A 238 6.62 -1.37 -22.56
N ALA A 239 6.66 -0.05 -22.71
CA ALA A 239 6.68 0.91 -21.60
C ALA A 239 5.30 1.13 -20.96
N CYS A 240 4.21 0.86 -21.71
CA CYS A 240 2.83 1.06 -21.23
C CYS A 240 2.16 -0.21 -20.71
N SER A 241 2.81 -1.38 -20.83
CA SER A 241 2.20 -2.70 -20.58
C SER A 241 2.14 -3.11 -19.11
N VAL A 242 2.67 -2.30 -18.19
CA VAL A 242 2.76 -2.67 -16.77
C VAL A 242 2.03 -1.63 -15.92
N ALA A 243 0.77 -1.89 -15.64
CA ALA A 243 -0.05 -1.06 -14.77
C ALA A 243 0.43 -1.17 -13.31
N LEU A 244 0.49 -0.03 -12.62
CA LEU A 244 0.49 -0.04 -11.17
C LEU A 244 -0.82 -0.66 -10.67
N ARG A 245 -0.71 -1.60 -9.74
CA ARG A 245 -1.89 -2.15 -9.08
C ARG A 245 -2.25 -1.26 -7.90
N TRP A 246 -3.48 -0.75 -7.89
CA TRP A 246 -3.93 0.20 -6.87
C TRP A 246 -4.26 -0.50 -5.55
N PRO A 247 -4.01 0.15 -4.40
CA PRO A 247 -4.49 -0.39 -3.13
C PRO A 247 -6.02 -0.37 -3.09
N TRP A 248 -6.63 -1.27 -2.32
CA TRP A 248 -8.09 -1.31 -2.12
C TRP A 248 -8.46 -1.50 -0.65
N LEU A 249 -9.74 -1.26 -0.34
CA LEU A 249 -10.32 -1.54 0.97
C LEU A 249 -10.92 -2.95 0.95
N ARG A 250 -10.54 -3.78 1.92
CA ARG A 250 -11.07 -5.12 2.16
C ARG A 250 -11.87 -5.11 3.47
N LEU A 251 -13.03 -5.74 3.47
CA LEU A 251 -13.73 -6.12 4.68
C LEU A 251 -13.06 -7.38 5.21
N GLU A 252 -12.53 -7.37 6.43
CA GLU A 252 -11.85 -8.55 6.96
C GLU A 252 -12.84 -9.70 7.21
N ASP A 253 -12.30 -10.92 7.30
CA ASP A 253 -13.05 -12.16 7.53
C ASP A 253 -13.93 -12.15 8.80
N ASP A 254 -13.65 -11.23 9.74
CA ASP A 254 -14.43 -11.06 10.95
C ASP A 254 -15.73 -10.27 10.71
N LEU A 255 -15.90 -9.69 9.51
CA LEU A 255 -17.01 -8.82 9.09
C LEU A 255 -17.19 -7.59 9.99
N THR A 256 -16.19 -7.26 10.81
CA THR A 256 -16.23 -6.16 11.80
C THR A 256 -15.01 -5.27 11.81
N SER A 257 -14.13 -5.42 10.81
CA SER A 257 -12.97 -4.56 10.63
C SER A 257 -12.62 -4.40 9.15
N PHE A 258 -11.89 -3.33 8.85
CA PHE A 258 -11.36 -3.10 7.51
C PHE A 258 -9.84 -3.28 7.49
N ALA A 259 -9.34 -3.68 6.33
CA ALA A 259 -7.93 -3.55 6.01
C ALA A 259 -7.75 -2.87 4.66
N ILE A 260 -6.68 -2.11 4.54
CA ILE A 260 -6.18 -1.63 3.26
C ILE A 260 -5.21 -2.67 2.76
N VAL A 261 -5.44 -3.08 1.52
CA VAL A 261 -4.63 -4.07 0.84
C VAL A 261 -3.85 -3.38 -0.26
N GLY A 262 -2.52 -3.44 -0.17
CA GLY A 262 -1.59 -3.04 -1.20
C GLY A 262 -1.14 -4.25 -2.02
N PRO A 263 -1.58 -4.41 -3.28
CA PRO A 263 -1.23 -5.59 -4.07
C PRO A 263 0.27 -5.68 -4.38
N PRO A 264 0.79 -6.91 -4.59
CA PRO A 264 2.12 -7.12 -5.15
C PRO A 264 2.29 -6.37 -6.47
N GLN A 265 3.41 -5.69 -6.64
CA GLN A 265 3.70 -4.87 -7.80
C GLN A 265 4.66 -5.60 -8.75
N PRO A 266 4.48 -5.51 -10.07
CA PRO A 266 5.40 -6.11 -11.02
C PRO A 266 6.85 -5.62 -10.85
N ARG A 267 7.84 -6.53 -10.85
CA ARG A 267 9.26 -6.19 -10.69
C ARG A 267 9.77 -5.14 -11.69
N SER A 268 9.22 -5.12 -12.90
CA SER A 268 9.61 -4.22 -13.99
C SER A 268 9.34 -2.74 -13.72
N ILE A 269 8.44 -2.41 -12.79
CA ILE A 269 8.10 -1.02 -12.43
C ILE A 269 8.72 -0.57 -11.11
N LEU A 270 9.44 -1.46 -10.43
CA LEU A 270 10.11 -1.15 -9.17
C LEU A 270 11.46 -0.49 -9.43
N GLY A 271 11.75 0.56 -8.66
CA GLY A 271 13.07 1.15 -8.59
C GLY A 271 14.03 0.26 -7.81
N PRO A 272 15.33 0.60 -7.78
CA PRO A 272 16.35 -0.17 -7.07
C PRO A 272 16.08 -0.29 -5.56
N SER A 273 15.27 0.59 -4.98
CA SER A 273 14.86 0.56 -3.57
C SER A 273 13.72 -0.42 -3.26
N GLY A 274 13.12 -1.05 -4.27
CA GLY A 274 11.89 -1.83 -4.14
C GLY A 274 10.65 -0.99 -3.82
N ALA A 275 9.47 -1.60 -3.90
CA ALA A 275 8.20 -0.99 -3.50
C ALA A 275 8.10 -0.90 -1.97
N HIS A 276 7.63 0.24 -1.47
CA HIS A 276 7.20 0.38 -0.08
C HIS A 276 5.92 1.21 0.00
N TRP A 277 5.04 0.82 0.92
CA TRP A 277 3.76 1.45 1.15
C TRP A 277 3.87 2.42 2.32
N VAL A 278 3.51 3.67 2.10
CA VAL A 278 3.48 4.71 3.13
C VAL A 278 2.03 4.93 3.53
N VAL A 279 1.68 4.62 4.77
CA VAL A 279 0.33 4.85 5.30
C VAL A 279 0.40 5.96 6.34
N ASN A 280 -0.34 7.05 6.12
CA ASN A 280 -0.34 8.24 6.96
C ASN A 280 1.08 8.74 7.30
N GLY A 281 1.95 8.76 6.30
CA GLY A 281 3.34 9.20 6.42
C GLY A 281 4.31 8.16 7.00
N THR A 282 3.80 7.03 7.50
CA THR A 282 4.62 5.93 8.03
C THR A 282 4.92 4.92 6.94
N SER A 283 6.21 4.63 6.71
CA SER A 283 6.65 3.70 5.66
C SER A 283 6.64 2.24 6.13
N PHE A 284 6.09 1.37 5.30
CA PHE A 284 6.01 -0.07 5.49
C PHE A 284 6.54 -0.79 4.26
N ARG A 285 7.29 -1.88 4.45
CA ARG A 285 7.76 -2.72 3.35
C ARG A 285 6.95 -3.99 3.30
N ALA A 286 6.51 -4.34 2.11
CA ALA A 286 6.10 -5.70 1.78
C ALA A 286 7.16 -6.30 0.87
N GLY A 287 7.33 -7.63 0.90
CA GLY A 287 8.11 -8.30 -0.14
C GLY A 287 7.52 -8.00 -1.52
N VAL A 288 8.34 -8.08 -2.56
CA VAL A 288 7.92 -7.75 -3.93
C VAL A 288 6.76 -8.63 -4.40
N GLU A 289 6.71 -9.87 -3.93
CA GLU A 289 5.65 -10.84 -4.23
C GLU A 289 4.55 -10.86 -3.15
N ASP A 290 4.73 -10.14 -2.05
CA ASP A 290 3.84 -10.20 -0.90
C ASP A 290 2.77 -9.10 -0.98
N GLU A 291 1.58 -9.45 -0.53
CA GLU A 291 0.52 -8.48 -0.31
C GLU A 291 0.82 -7.65 0.94
N PHE A 292 0.74 -6.33 0.82
CA PHE A 292 0.75 -5.42 1.94
C PHE A 292 -0.63 -5.37 2.57
N VAL A 293 -0.73 -5.59 3.88
CA VAL A 293 -2.00 -5.46 4.61
C VAL A 293 -1.81 -4.44 5.75
N PHE A 294 -2.70 -3.45 5.78
CA PHE A 294 -2.75 -2.43 6.83
C PHE A 294 -4.12 -2.47 7.53
N PRO A 295 -4.20 -2.85 8.81
CA PRO A 295 -5.47 -2.84 9.54
C PRO A 295 -5.93 -1.40 9.77
N VAL A 296 -7.16 -1.08 9.38
CA VAL A 296 -7.77 0.23 9.65
C VAL A 296 -8.33 0.20 11.07
N THR A 297 -7.73 0.93 11.98
CA THR A 297 -8.07 0.88 13.40
C THR A 297 -9.05 1.97 13.80
N THR A 298 -8.64 3.25 13.76
CA THR A 298 -9.41 4.35 14.38
C THR A 298 -9.42 5.66 13.60
N GLU A 299 -8.70 5.76 12.48
CA GLU A 299 -8.55 7.02 11.75
C GLU A 299 -9.68 7.18 10.74
N ASP A 300 -10.36 8.33 10.71
CA ASP A 300 -11.48 8.60 9.78
C ASP A 300 -11.06 8.52 8.31
N ARG A 301 -9.80 8.89 8.04
CA ARG A 301 -9.17 8.85 6.72
C ARG A 301 -7.78 8.28 6.79
N VAL A 302 -7.49 7.40 5.84
CA VAL A 302 -6.19 6.75 5.70
C VAL A 302 -5.63 7.09 4.33
N LYS A 303 -4.54 7.86 4.29
CA LYS A 303 -3.78 8.18 3.08
C LYS A 303 -2.71 7.13 2.88
N VAL A 304 -2.71 6.52 1.70
CA VAL A 304 -1.83 5.41 1.33
C VAL A 304 -1.03 5.82 0.10
N GLU A 305 0.28 5.69 0.14
CA GLU A 305 1.17 6.05 -0.95
C GLU A 305 2.16 4.92 -1.23
N LEU A 306 2.14 4.36 -2.43
CA LEU A 306 3.18 3.45 -2.90
C LEU A 306 4.36 4.27 -3.44
N ARG A 307 5.54 4.03 -2.88
CA ARG A 307 6.82 4.66 -3.25
C ARG A 307 7.85 3.62 -3.69
N GLY A 308 8.98 4.12 -4.21
CA GLY A 308 10.07 3.28 -4.68
C GLY A 308 9.85 2.68 -6.07
N LEU A 309 9.00 3.33 -6.88
CA LEU A 309 8.80 3.00 -8.29
C LEU A 309 9.94 3.53 -9.16
N ALA A 310 10.20 2.86 -10.28
CA ALA A 310 11.19 3.28 -11.25
C ALA A 310 10.86 4.70 -11.76
N GLY A 311 11.86 5.59 -11.76
CA GLY A 311 11.71 6.99 -12.17
C GLY A 311 11.21 7.93 -11.07
N GLY A 312 11.18 7.50 -9.80
CA GLY A 312 10.77 8.37 -8.68
C GLY A 312 9.26 8.62 -8.60
N ARG A 313 8.46 7.80 -9.30
CA ARG A 313 7.01 7.88 -9.29
C ARG A 313 6.45 7.42 -7.95
N SER A 314 5.30 7.97 -7.55
CA SER A 314 4.51 7.47 -6.43
C SER A 314 3.03 7.38 -6.80
N LEU A 315 2.32 6.49 -6.12
CA LEU A 315 0.89 6.29 -6.29
C LEU A 315 0.20 6.55 -4.97
N GLN A 316 -0.61 7.60 -4.89
CA GLN A 316 -1.35 7.94 -3.68
C GLN A 316 -2.84 7.64 -3.83
N ARG A 317 -3.45 7.13 -2.77
CA ARG A 317 -4.89 6.93 -2.64
C ARG A 317 -5.33 7.16 -1.20
N ASP A 318 -6.45 7.85 -1.06
CA ASP A 318 -7.07 8.10 0.24
C ASP A 318 -8.28 7.17 0.42
N PHE A 319 -8.45 6.66 1.62
CA PHE A 319 -9.56 5.80 2.00
C PHE A 319 -10.33 6.43 3.16
N ALA A 320 -11.65 6.53 3.04
CA ALA A 320 -12.50 6.73 4.20
C ALA A 320 -12.63 5.44 5.01
N ALA A 321 -12.55 5.55 6.33
CA ALA A 321 -12.66 4.43 7.25
C ALA A 321 -14.09 4.13 7.72
N HIS A 322 -15.06 4.98 7.43
CA HIS A 322 -16.46 4.73 7.78
C HIS A 322 -17.46 5.29 6.73
N PRO A 323 -18.64 4.66 6.59
CA PRO A 323 -19.78 5.25 5.87
C PRO A 323 -20.12 6.62 6.47
N GLY A 324 -20.35 7.63 5.64
CA GLY A 324 -20.61 9.02 6.05
C GLY A 324 -19.45 10.01 5.81
N ALA A 325 -18.19 9.60 5.93
CA ALA A 325 -17.03 10.48 5.66
C ALA A 325 -16.91 10.90 4.17
N GLU A 326 -17.43 10.08 3.26
CA GLU A 326 -17.44 10.31 1.80
C GLU A 326 -18.82 10.78 1.28
N ALA A 327 -19.75 11.19 2.15
CA ALA A 327 -21.16 11.39 1.81
C ALA A 327 -21.86 10.14 1.22
N THR A 328 -21.25 8.96 1.36
CA THR A 328 -21.85 7.66 0.98
C THR A 328 -22.53 7.02 2.19
N PRO A 329 -23.80 6.62 2.10
CA PRO A 329 -24.57 6.09 3.25
C PRO A 329 -24.14 4.69 3.70
N ALA A 330 -23.47 3.93 2.83
CA ALA A 330 -22.97 2.59 3.12
C ALA A 330 -21.71 2.28 2.30
N PHE A 331 -21.01 1.20 2.64
CA PHE A 331 -20.01 0.55 1.79
C PHE A 331 -20.51 -0.81 1.35
N ILE A 332 -20.23 -1.20 0.11
CA ILE A 332 -20.59 -2.51 -0.42
C ILE A 332 -19.30 -3.29 -0.68
N PHE A 333 -19.27 -4.55 -0.28
CA PHE A 333 -18.17 -5.47 -0.51
C PHE A 333 -18.71 -6.71 -1.21
N SER A 334 -17.95 -7.24 -2.17
CA SER A 334 -18.24 -8.54 -2.76
C SER A 334 -18.15 -9.61 -1.67
N ALA A 335 -19.14 -10.48 -1.53
CA ALA A 335 -19.06 -11.54 -0.51
C ALA A 335 -17.96 -12.58 -0.80
N GLU A 336 -17.58 -12.73 -2.08
CA GLU A 336 -16.56 -13.67 -2.54
C GLU A 336 -15.14 -13.15 -2.31
N SER A 337 -14.86 -11.92 -2.76
CA SER A 337 -13.50 -11.34 -2.66
C SER A 337 -13.29 -10.45 -1.43
N GLN A 338 -14.36 -10.11 -0.72
CA GLN A 338 -14.40 -9.11 0.35
C GLN A 338 -13.83 -7.73 -0.03
N ARG A 339 -13.58 -7.50 -1.32
CA ARG A 339 -13.10 -6.24 -1.86
C ARG A 339 -14.28 -5.26 -1.96
N ARG A 340 -14.03 -4.00 -1.58
CA ARG A 340 -15.02 -2.92 -1.71
C ARG A 340 -15.39 -2.75 -3.17
N VAL A 341 -16.68 -2.88 -3.47
CA VAL A 341 -17.27 -2.57 -4.76
C VAL A 341 -17.55 -1.08 -4.81
N ARG A 342 -16.90 -0.38 -5.75
CA ARG A 342 -17.10 1.06 -5.91
C ARG A 342 -18.33 1.35 -6.76
N VAL A 343 -19.42 1.69 -6.10
CA VAL A 343 -20.66 2.16 -6.75
C VAL A 343 -21.14 3.46 -6.12
N ALA A 344 -21.73 4.32 -6.95
CA ALA A 344 -22.44 5.48 -6.45
C ALA A 344 -23.74 4.99 -5.81
N LEU A 345 -23.87 5.22 -4.50
CA LEU A 345 -25.08 4.92 -3.74
C LEU A 345 -26.04 6.10 -3.87
N GLU A 346 -26.69 6.17 -5.03
CA GLU A 346 -27.83 7.06 -5.26
C GLU A 346 -29.13 6.42 -4.73
N ARG A 347 -30.29 7.00 -5.05
CA ARG A 347 -31.60 6.45 -4.66
C ARG A 347 -31.83 5.03 -5.22
N GLU A 348 -31.28 4.73 -6.39
CA GLU A 348 -31.26 3.39 -7.00
C GLU A 348 -29.80 3.00 -7.29
N CYS A 349 -29.35 1.88 -6.73
CA CYS A 349 -28.03 1.31 -6.96
C CYS A 349 -28.16 -0.03 -7.70
N ARG A 350 -27.58 -0.10 -8.90
CA ARG A 350 -27.54 -1.34 -9.68
C ARG A 350 -26.22 -2.07 -9.48
N LEU A 351 -26.30 -3.30 -9.01
CA LEU A 351 -25.16 -4.21 -8.80
C LEU A 351 -25.36 -5.46 -9.65
N GLU A 352 -24.29 -6.15 -10.02
CA GLU A 352 -24.42 -7.46 -10.64
C GLU A 352 -25.19 -8.44 -9.74
N ALA A 353 -25.83 -9.44 -10.33
CA ALA A 353 -26.49 -10.47 -9.54
C ALA A 353 -25.42 -11.27 -8.77
N GLY A 354 -25.58 -11.39 -7.45
CA GLY A 354 -24.55 -11.96 -6.59
C GLY A 354 -24.84 -11.77 -5.11
N ASP A 355 -23.85 -12.12 -4.29
CA ASP A 355 -23.90 -11.97 -2.84
C ASP A 355 -22.91 -10.86 -2.43
N TYR A 356 -23.36 -9.98 -1.55
CA TYR A 356 -22.62 -8.80 -1.10
C TYR A 356 -22.74 -8.62 0.41
N TRP A 357 -21.75 -7.94 0.99
CA TRP A 357 -21.80 -7.39 2.35
C TRP A 357 -22.00 -5.88 2.28
N VAL A 358 -22.99 -5.38 2.99
CA VAL A 358 -23.29 -3.94 3.07
C VAL A 358 -22.93 -3.47 4.47
N VAL A 359 -21.93 -2.60 4.58
CA VAL A 359 -21.55 -1.96 5.85
C VAL A 359 -22.23 -0.60 5.95
N HIS A 360 -23.05 -0.41 6.97
CA HIS A 360 -23.88 0.78 7.18
C HIS A 360 -23.90 1.18 8.66
N PRO A 361 -24.33 2.39 9.01
CA PRO A 361 -24.64 2.75 10.40
C PRO A 361 -25.59 1.73 11.04
N ALA A 362 -25.38 1.38 12.31
CA ALA A 362 -26.15 0.35 13.00
C ALA A 362 -27.62 0.73 13.22
N GLU A 363 -27.95 2.02 13.17
CA GLU A 363 -29.34 2.48 13.12
C GLU A 363 -30.07 2.16 11.81
N TYR A 364 -29.34 1.89 10.71
CA TYR A 364 -29.94 1.60 9.42
C TYR A 364 -30.33 0.13 9.32
N THR A 365 -31.35 -0.16 8.52
CA THR A 365 -31.85 -1.52 8.31
C THR A 365 -31.91 -1.87 6.82
N LEU A 366 -31.52 -3.10 6.48
CA LEU A 366 -31.56 -3.60 5.11
C LEU A 366 -32.68 -4.64 4.97
N ASP A 367 -33.57 -4.42 4.00
CA ASP A 367 -34.67 -5.34 3.71
C ASP A 367 -34.18 -6.73 3.34
N ASN A 368 -34.81 -7.74 3.95
CA ASN A 368 -34.56 -9.15 3.69
C ASN A 368 -33.09 -9.57 3.88
N ALA A 369 -32.33 -8.84 4.70
CA ALA A 369 -30.96 -9.19 5.02
C ALA A 369 -30.92 -10.58 5.67
N ALA A 370 -30.20 -11.51 5.04
CA ALA A 370 -30.06 -12.87 5.55
C ALA A 370 -29.26 -12.90 6.87
N GLU A 371 -28.36 -11.93 7.04
CA GLU A 371 -27.49 -11.78 8.20
C GLU A 371 -27.26 -10.30 8.50
N ASN A 372 -27.02 -9.96 9.77
CA ASN A 372 -26.66 -8.62 10.22
C ASN A 372 -25.70 -8.71 11.43
N HIS A 373 -24.54 -8.05 11.34
CA HIS A 373 -23.46 -8.09 12.34
C HIS A 373 -23.12 -6.68 12.84
N VAL A 374 -23.40 -6.38 14.10
CA VAL A 374 -23.07 -5.08 14.71
C VAL A 374 -21.60 -5.02 15.15
N TRP A 375 -20.94 -3.89 14.91
CA TRP A 375 -19.53 -3.67 15.20
C TRP A 375 -19.34 -3.16 16.63
N PHE A 376 -18.79 -4.00 17.50
CA PHE A 376 -18.62 -3.68 18.92
C PHE A 376 -17.45 -2.73 19.23
N ASN A 377 -16.50 -2.57 18.29
CA ASN A 377 -15.25 -1.83 18.49
C ASN A 377 -15.23 -0.46 17.80
N SER A 378 -16.40 0.16 17.62
CA SER A 378 -16.45 1.51 17.02
C SER A 378 -15.83 2.51 18.00
N PRO A 379 -14.89 3.39 17.56
CA PRO A 379 -14.32 4.42 18.43
C PRO A 379 -15.43 5.26 19.10
N PRO A 380 -15.23 5.79 20.31
CA PRO A 380 -16.28 6.50 21.06
C PRO A 380 -16.86 7.73 20.35
N ASN A 381 -16.19 8.23 19.31
CA ASN A 381 -16.63 9.37 18.49
C ASN A 381 -17.16 8.97 17.10
N MET A 382 -17.31 7.67 16.82
CA MET A 382 -17.82 7.15 15.55
C MET A 382 -19.20 6.52 15.70
N PRO A 383 -20.07 6.59 14.68
CA PRO A 383 -21.32 5.85 14.68
C PRO A 383 -21.00 4.35 14.77
N THR A 384 -21.80 3.64 15.56
CA THR A 384 -21.70 2.18 15.59
C THR A 384 -22.05 1.65 14.21
N LEU A 385 -21.20 0.81 13.63
CA LEU A 385 -21.44 0.23 12.31
C LEU A 385 -22.12 -1.14 12.42
N ALA A 386 -22.75 -1.56 11.35
CA ALA A 386 -23.31 -2.89 11.16
C ALA A 386 -23.00 -3.40 9.75
N THR A 387 -22.91 -4.72 9.59
CA THR A 387 -22.66 -5.39 8.31
C THR A 387 -23.79 -6.36 8.00
N SER A 388 -24.58 -6.05 6.99
CA SER A 388 -25.72 -6.85 6.54
C SER A 388 -25.41 -7.61 5.26
N ARG A 389 -25.92 -8.85 5.14
CA ARG A 389 -25.79 -9.64 3.92
C ARG A 389 -26.87 -9.28 2.92
N LEU A 390 -26.45 -8.85 1.73
CA LEU A 390 -27.31 -8.55 0.59
C LEU A 390 -27.18 -9.67 -0.45
N THR A 391 -28.30 -10.32 -0.76
CA THR A 391 -28.36 -11.32 -1.84
C THR A 391 -29.18 -10.74 -2.98
N LEU A 392 -28.53 -10.36 -4.07
CA LEU A 392 -29.21 -9.86 -5.25
C LEU A 392 -29.42 -10.99 -6.25
N ARG A 393 -30.70 -11.22 -6.56
CA ARG A 393 -31.16 -12.11 -7.62
C ARG A 393 -32.02 -11.32 -8.60
N PRO A 394 -32.22 -11.82 -9.82
CA PRO A 394 -33.20 -11.29 -10.77
C PRO A 394 -34.53 -10.95 -10.13
N GLY A 395 -35.07 -9.76 -10.44
CA GLY A 395 -36.37 -9.33 -9.93
C GLY A 395 -36.43 -8.99 -8.43
N THR A 396 -35.39 -9.28 -7.65
CA THR A 396 -35.32 -8.86 -6.24
C THR A 396 -34.98 -7.38 -6.13
N VAL A 397 -35.59 -6.72 -5.13
CA VAL A 397 -35.26 -5.37 -4.70
C VAL A 397 -35.02 -5.43 -3.21
N SER A 398 -33.90 -4.92 -2.75
CA SER A 398 -33.61 -4.74 -1.32
C SER A 398 -33.40 -3.26 -1.07
N ILE A 399 -34.03 -2.73 -0.02
CA ILE A 399 -33.97 -1.31 0.32
C ILE A 399 -33.19 -1.14 1.62
N LEU A 400 -32.27 -0.18 1.63
CA LEU A 400 -31.62 0.30 2.85
C LEU A 400 -32.44 1.46 3.42
N HIS A 401 -32.90 1.31 4.65
CA HIS A 401 -33.65 2.31 5.39
C HIS A 401 -32.77 3.01 6.42
N ASP A 402 -33.03 4.29 6.67
CA ASP A 402 -32.40 5.03 7.76
C ASP A 402 -32.98 4.64 9.14
N GLY A 403 -32.48 5.27 10.22
CA GLY A 403 -32.97 5.03 11.59
C GLY A 403 -34.43 5.45 11.83
N TRP A 404 -35.05 6.17 10.90
CA TRP A 404 -36.46 6.57 10.93
C TRP A 404 -37.34 5.68 10.04
N GLY A 405 -36.74 4.74 9.30
CA GLY A 405 -37.44 3.87 8.35
C GLY A 405 -37.59 4.46 6.94
N GLU A 406 -37.01 5.61 6.65
CA GLU A 406 -37.07 6.22 5.32
C GLU A 406 -36.08 5.55 4.36
N PRO A 407 -36.46 5.29 3.10
CA PRO A 407 -35.62 4.60 2.13
C PRO A 407 -34.47 5.50 1.66
N ILE A 408 -33.23 5.06 1.89
CA ILE A 408 -32.00 5.73 1.46
C ILE A 408 -31.61 5.30 0.05
N CYS A 409 -31.58 3.98 -0.18
CA CYS A 409 -31.05 3.39 -1.40
C CYS A 409 -31.77 2.07 -1.73
N GLU A 410 -32.21 1.90 -2.98
CA GLU A 410 -32.75 0.66 -3.51
C GLU A 410 -31.67 -0.12 -4.28
N PHE A 411 -31.33 -1.32 -3.84
CA PHE A 411 -30.44 -2.23 -4.54
C PHE A 411 -31.21 -3.08 -5.55
N ARG A 412 -30.78 -3.04 -6.81
CA ARG A 412 -31.38 -3.81 -7.90
C ARG A 412 -30.30 -4.59 -8.67
N PRO A 413 -30.60 -5.80 -9.17
CA PRO A 413 -29.71 -6.48 -10.09
C PRO A 413 -29.56 -5.67 -11.39
N ALA A 414 -28.34 -5.55 -11.89
CA ALA A 414 -28.06 -4.99 -13.20
C ALA A 414 -28.64 -5.91 -14.28
N LEU A 415 -29.09 -5.32 -15.39
CA LEU A 415 -29.71 -6.04 -16.52
C LEU A 415 -28.64 -6.68 -17.42
N HIS A 416 -27.75 -7.47 -16.83
CA HIS A 416 -26.73 -8.22 -17.55
C HIS A 416 -26.98 -9.72 -17.45
N PRO A 417 -26.66 -10.48 -18.51
CA PRO A 417 -26.67 -11.93 -18.44
C PRO A 417 -25.76 -12.42 -17.31
N PHE A 418 -26.20 -13.39 -16.52
CA PHE A 418 -25.34 -14.02 -15.53
C PHE A 418 -25.60 -15.52 -15.43
N ILE A 419 -24.57 -16.24 -14.97
CA ILE A 419 -24.58 -17.69 -14.84
C ILE A 419 -24.88 -18.05 -13.37
N GLU A 420 -26.04 -18.64 -13.13
CA GLU A 420 -26.45 -19.18 -11.85
C GLU A 420 -25.92 -20.62 -11.71
N LEU A 421 -25.07 -20.84 -10.72
CA LEU A 421 -24.44 -22.12 -10.46
C LEU A 421 -25.35 -23.00 -9.57
N PRO A 422 -25.55 -24.28 -9.90
CA PRO A 422 -26.39 -25.18 -9.13
C PRO A 422 -25.61 -25.82 -7.97
N GLY A 423 -26.31 -26.69 -7.23
CA GLY A 423 -25.72 -27.54 -6.20
C GLY A 423 -25.31 -26.80 -4.94
N ARG A 424 -24.34 -27.38 -4.23
CA ARG A 424 -23.79 -26.83 -2.98
C ARG A 424 -22.40 -26.28 -3.23
N ARG A 425 -21.96 -25.36 -2.37
CA ARG A 425 -20.58 -24.85 -2.35
C ARG A 425 -20.00 -24.97 -0.95
N VAL A 426 -18.68 -25.09 -0.89
CA VAL A 426 -17.89 -24.95 0.32
C VAL A 426 -16.74 -24.00 0.03
N SER A 427 -16.56 -23.00 0.87
CA SER A 427 -15.40 -22.12 0.81
C SER A 427 -14.28 -22.71 1.66
N ASP A 428 -13.06 -22.58 1.17
CA ASP A 428 -11.86 -22.86 1.95
C ASP A 428 -11.45 -21.62 2.78
N GLU A 429 -10.37 -21.72 3.54
CA GLU A 429 -9.89 -20.62 4.38
C GLU A 429 -9.36 -19.41 3.61
N THR A 430 -9.11 -19.52 2.31
CA THR A 430 -8.67 -18.41 1.44
C THR A 430 -9.85 -17.72 0.75
N GLY A 431 -11.06 -18.26 0.92
CA GLY A 431 -12.28 -17.80 0.25
C GLY A 431 -12.55 -18.51 -1.08
N GLU A 432 -11.61 -19.31 -1.60
CA GLU A 432 -11.84 -20.09 -2.80
C GLU A 432 -12.95 -21.12 -2.57
N CYS A 433 -13.88 -21.21 -3.52
CA CYS A 433 -15.08 -22.03 -3.41
C CYS A 433 -14.97 -23.31 -4.25
N ILE A 434 -15.23 -24.46 -3.62
CA ILE A 434 -15.50 -25.72 -4.31
C ILE A 434 -17.00 -25.96 -4.41
N HIS A 435 -17.47 -26.14 -5.62
CA HIS A 435 -18.83 -26.53 -5.94
C HIS A 435 -18.96 -28.05 -6.02
N TYR A 436 -20.08 -28.61 -5.54
CA TYR A 436 -20.33 -30.05 -5.52
C TYR A 436 -21.82 -30.38 -5.50
N GLY A 437 -22.17 -31.66 -5.67
CA GLY A 437 -23.56 -32.14 -5.64
C GLY A 437 -24.42 -31.61 -6.79
N TRP A 438 -23.83 -31.32 -7.96
CA TRP A 438 -24.56 -30.82 -9.12
C TRP A 438 -25.43 -31.92 -9.73
N THR A 439 -26.74 -31.67 -9.82
CA THR A 439 -27.71 -32.54 -10.50
C THR A 439 -28.12 -32.01 -11.87
N GLU A 440 -27.87 -30.73 -12.12
CA GLU A 440 -28.18 -30.01 -13.35
C GLU A 440 -27.00 -29.11 -13.73
N LEU A 441 -27.02 -28.61 -14.97
CA LEU A 441 -26.07 -27.60 -15.44
C LEU A 441 -26.47 -26.19 -14.99
N PRO A 442 -25.53 -25.22 -14.99
CA PRO A 442 -25.83 -23.83 -14.68
C PRO A 442 -26.94 -23.25 -15.54
N ARG A 443 -27.79 -22.43 -14.91
CA ARG A 443 -28.84 -21.67 -15.60
C ARG A 443 -28.25 -20.33 -16.03
N VAL A 444 -28.69 -19.83 -17.17
CA VAL A 444 -28.29 -18.51 -17.67
C VAL A 444 -29.50 -17.61 -17.64
N TRP A 445 -29.44 -16.57 -16.83
CA TRP A 445 -30.47 -15.55 -16.80
C TRP A 445 -30.14 -14.48 -17.82
N VAL A 446 -31.11 -14.11 -18.65
CA VAL A 446 -30.95 -13.12 -19.71
C VAL A 446 -32.05 -12.06 -19.66
N PRO A 447 -31.81 -10.83 -20.13
CA PRO A 447 -32.87 -9.82 -20.26
C PRO A 447 -34.06 -10.36 -21.05
N LYS A 448 -35.28 -10.04 -20.61
CA LYS A 448 -36.53 -10.48 -21.26
C LYS A 448 -36.55 -10.16 -22.76
N GLU A 449 -35.92 -9.06 -23.13
CA GLU A 449 -35.79 -8.59 -24.52
C GLU A 449 -34.80 -9.42 -25.36
N GLU A 450 -33.98 -10.27 -24.74
CA GLU A 450 -32.93 -11.10 -25.37
C GLU A 450 -33.27 -12.60 -25.36
N VAL A 451 -34.44 -12.99 -24.83
CA VAL A 451 -34.85 -14.40 -24.68
C VAL A 451 -35.01 -15.12 -26.00
N ASP A 452 -35.49 -14.42 -27.02
CA ASP A 452 -35.74 -14.99 -28.35
C ASP A 452 -34.46 -15.10 -29.21
N GLU A 453 -33.30 -14.70 -28.67
CA GLU A 453 -32.00 -14.83 -29.34
C GLU A 453 -31.40 -16.24 -29.17
N SER A 454 -30.43 -16.61 -30.01
CA SER A 454 -29.74 -17.90 -29.88
C SER A 454 -28.70 -17.85 -28.75
N TRP A 455 -28.95 -18.61 -27.68
CA TRP A 455 -28.09 -18.70 -26.52
C TRP A 455 -27.46 -20.08 -26.40
N THR A 456 -26.19 -20.13 -26.02
CA THR A 456 -25.45 -21.38 -25.85
C THR A 456 -24.59 -21.31 -24.59
N LEU A 457 -24.67 -22.30 -23.71
CA LEU A 457 -23.75 -22.41 -22.58
C LEU A 457 -22.56 -23.26 -22.99
N ARG A 458 -21.38 -22.65 -23.05
CA ARG A 458 -20.11 -23.34 -23.28
C ARG A 458 -19.44 -23.67 -21.94
N ALA A 459 -18.97 -24.90 -21.76
CA ALA A 459 -18.18 -25.33 -20.62
C ALA A 459 -16.79 -25.80 -21.10
N VAL A 460 -15.73 -25.24 -20.54
CA VAL A 460 -14.33 -25.57 -20.85
C VAL A 460 -13.65 -26.10 -19.58
N THR A 461 -13.05 -27.29 -19.65
CA THR A 461 -12.30 -27.89 -18.54
C THR A 461 -10.80 -27.66 -18.70
N ASN A 462 -10.02 -27.78 -17.61
CA ASN A 462 -8.55 -27.66 -17.66
C ASN A 462 -7.84 -28.60 -18.65
N GLY A 463 -8.47 -29.71 -19.06
CA GLY A 463 -7.96 -30.60 -20.10
C GLY A 463 -8.20 -30.12 -21.54
N GLY A 464 -8.76 -28.91 -21.72
CA GLY A 464 -9.13 -28.35 -23.03
C GLY A 464 -10.39 -28.96 -23.63
N LYS A 465 -11.09 -29.86 -22.93
CA LYS A 465 -12.38 -30.41 -23.38
C LYS A 465 -13.43 -29.30 -23.31
N GLU A 466 -13.96 -28.94 -24.47
CA GLU A 466 -15.02 -27.94 -24.66
C GLU A 466 -16.33 -28.64 -25.02
N ILE A 467 -17.42 -28.26 -24.35
CA ILE A 467 -18.77 -28.76 -24.65
C ILE A 467 -19.73 -27.57 -24.65
N ALA A 468 -20.62 -27.51 -25.65
CA ALA A 468 -21.56 -26.41 -25.84
C ALA A 468 -23.02 -26.92 -25.81
N TYR A 469 -23.88 -26.19 -25.11
CA TYR A 469 -25.28 -26.54 -24.88
C TYR A 469 -26.21 -25.46 -25.40
N LEU A 470 -27.15 -25.80 -26.28
CA LEU A 470 -28.20 -24.85 -26.67
C LEU A 470 -29.10 -24.56 -25.46
N LEU A 471 -29.30 -23.28 -25.18
CA LEU A 471 -30.11 -22.80 -24.07
C LEU A 471 -31.55 -22.56 -24.55
N THR A 472 -32.51 -23.07 -23.79
CA THR A 472 -33.96 -22.93 -24.04
C THR A 472 -34.64 -22.30 -22.84
N ARG A 473 -35.76 -21.61 -23.05
CA ARG A 473 -36.53 -20.99 -21.97
C ARG A 473 -36.98 -22.05 -20.97
N ALA A 474 -36.66 -21.86 -19.68
CA ALA A 474 -37.18 -22.72 -18.63
C ALA A 474 -38.69 -22.51 -18.49
N GLY A 475 -39.45 -23.56 -18.15
CA GLY A 475 -40.91 -23.46 -17.92
C GLY A 475 -41.31 -22.62 -16.69
N CYS A 476 -40.38 -21.89 -16.08
CA CYS A 476 -40.57 -21.09 -14.87
C CYS A 476 -41.11 -19.69 -15.20
N THR A 477 -41.80 -19.08 -14.22
CA THR A 477 -42.32 -17.71 -14.30
C THR A 477 -41.19 -16.67 -14.41
N GLU A 478 -41.42 -15.64 -15.23
CA GLU A 478 -40.54 -14.49 -15.39
C GLU A 478 -40.30 -13.80 -14.02
N GLU A 479 -39.05 -13.49 -13.67
CA GLU A 479 -38.71 -12.77 -12.43
C GLU A 479 -38.18 -11.38 -12.77
N GLY A 480 -39.08 -10.39 -12.67
CA GLY A 480 -38.78 -9.01 -13.04
C GLY A 480 -38.47 -8.86 -14.53
N SER A 481 -37.28 -8.37 -14.86
CA SER A 481 -36.85 -8.08 -16.25
C SER A 481 -35.90 -9.13 -16.84
N LEU A 482 -35.66 -10.24 -16.14
CA LEU A 482 -34.78 -11.32 -16.59
C LEU A 482 -35.58 -12.63 -16.69
N VAL A 483 -35.14 -13.51 -17.58
CA VAL A 483 -35.75 -14.81 -17.86
C VAL A 483 -34.67 -15.89 -17.80
N PRO A 484 -34.91 -17.01 -17.11
CA PRO A 484 -33.95 -18.09 -17.03
C PRO A 484 -33.98 -18.96 -18.28
N LEU A 485 -32.80 -19.22 -18.84
CA LEU A 485 -32.57 -20.21 -19.88
C LEU A 485 -31.82 -21.40 -19.29
N VAL A 486 -32.24 -22.61 -19.67
CA VAL A 486 -31.67 -23.88 -19.24
C VAL A 486 -31.13 -24.67 -20.45
N PRO A 487 -30.06 -25.44 -20.29
CA PRO A 487 -29.58 -26.34 -21.33
C PRO A 487 -30.66 -27.32 -21.79
N SER A 488 -30.88 -27.38 -23.09
CA SER A 488 -31.86 -28.28 -23.75
C SER A 488 -31.60 -29.77 -23.45
N ASP A 489 -30.32 -30.15 -23.37
CA ASP A 489 -29.86 -31.50 -22.99
C ASP A 489 -29.46 -31.51 -21.50
N GLY A 490 -30.44 -31.38 -20.61
CA GLY A 490 -30.29 -31.06 -19.18
C GLY A 490 -29.47 -31.99 -18.28
N HIS A 491 -28.70 -32.97 -18.79
CA HIS A 491 -28.01 -33.98 -17.95
C HIS A 491 -26.57 -34.36 -18.35
N ALA A 492 -25.97 -33.84 -19.44
CA ALA A 492 -24.84 -34.57 -20.07
C ALA A 492 -23.40 -34.27 -19.59
N VAL A 493 -23.02 -33.08 -19.07
CA VAL A 493 -21.59 -32.86 -18.67
C VAL A 493 -21.26 -33.56 -17.36
N CYS A 494 -22.03 -33.30 -16.30
CA CYS A 494 -21.68 -33.74 -14.95
C CYS A 494 -21.57 -35.27 -14.88
N LEU A 495 -22.41 -35.99 -15.64
CA LEU A 495 -22.38 -37.46 -15.72
C LEU A 495 -21.17 -38.03 -16.47
N GLN A 496 -20.41 -37.23 -17.23
CA GLN A 496 -19.27 -37.70 -18.04
C GLN A 496 -17.89 -37.36 -17.46
N LEU A 497 -17.81 -36.54 -16.40
CA LEU A 497 -16.53 -36.24 -15.77
C LEU A 497 -16.14 -37.38 -14.81
N PRO A 498 -14.87 -37.82 -14.77
CA PRO A 498 -14.44 -38.76 -13.75
C PRO A 498 -14.52 -38.13 -12.34
N PRO A 499 -14.63 -38.93 -11.27
CA PRO A 499 -14.60 -38.42 -9.91
C PRO A 499 -13.26 -37.74 -9.63
N ALA A 500 -13.23 -36.42 -9.59
CA ALA A 500 -12.03 -35.59 -9.42
C ALA A 500 -12.42 -34.14 -9.14
N LEU A 501 -11.44 -33.33 -8.74
CA LEU A 501 -11.57 -31.87 -8.73
C LEU A 501 -11.21 -31.30 -10.11
N HIS A 502 -12.14 -30.57 -10.72
CA HIS A 502 -12.00 -29.95 -12.04
C HIS A 502 -12.08 -28.43 -11.93
N ALA A 503 -11.22 -27.69 -12.63
CA ALA A 503 -11.52 -26.29 -12.92
C ALA A 503 -12.33 -26.22 -14.22
N VAL A 504 -13.49 -25.59 -14.14
CA VAL A 504 -14.43 -25.47 -15.25
C VAL A 504 -14.77 -24.01 -15.46
N THR A 505 -14.62 -23.54 -16.69
CA THR A 505 -15.04 -22.21 -17.13
C THR A 505 -16.34 -22.33 -17.92
N PHE A 506 -17.40 -21.73 -17.40
CA PHE A 506 -18.68 -21.59 -18.08
C PHE A 506 -18.76 -20.25 -18.80
N GLN A 507 -19.22 -20.24 -20.04
CA GLN A 507 -19.43 -19.06 -20.85
C GLN A 507 -20.82 -19.09 -21.46
N ALA A 508 -21.65 -18.11 -21.13
CA ALA A 508 -22.95 -17.91 -21.75
C ALA A 508 -22.74 -17.17 -23.07
N LEU A 509 -22.85 -17.86 -24.19
CA LEU A 509 -22.67 -17.33 -25.52
C LEU A 509 -24.01 -16.86 -26.09
N ARG A 510 -24.08 -15.63 -26.61
CA ARG A 510 -25.19 -15.13 -27.42
C ARG A 510 -24.72 -15.02 -28.87
N ASN A 511 -25.36 -15.75 -29.77
CA ASN A 511 -24.96 -15.85 -31.18
C ASN A 511 -23.44 -16.14 -31.34
N GLY A 512 -22.90 -17.04 -30.50
CA GLY A 512 -21.51 -17.48 -30.54
C GLY A 512 -20.49 -16.67 -29.71
N ARG A 513 -20.91 -15.64 -28.96
CA ARG A 513 -19.98 -14.81 -28.16
C ARG A 513 -20.33 -14.73 -26.68
N SER A 514 -19.30 -14.79 -25.83
CA SER A 514 -19.44 -14.76 -24.38
C SER A 514 -20.06 -13.44 -23.90
N ARG A 515 -21.14 -13.57 -23.14
CA ARG A 515 -21.86 -12.48 -22.46
C ARG A 515 -21.70 -12.51 -20.95
N ALA A 516 -21.43 -13.70 -20.43
CA ALA A 516 -21.12 -13.93 -19.03
C ALA A 516 -20.13 -15.08 -18.99
N GLU A 517 -19.13 -14.96 -18.13
CA GLU A 517 -18.15 -16.01 -17.88
C GLU A 517 -18.08 -16.29 -16.39
N ARG A 518 -17.96 -17.56 -16.02
CA ARG A 518 -17.82 -17.96 -14.63
C ARG A 518 -16.90 -19.16 -14.52
N ARG A 519 -15.78 -18.98 -13.85
CA ARG A 519 -14.84 -20.06 -13.52
C ARG A 519 -15.18 -20.63 -12.15
N VAL A 520 -15.16 -21.96 -12.03
CA VAL A 520 -15.47 -22.67 -10.79
C VAL A 520 -14.54 -23.85 -10.58
N TRP A 521 -14.28 -24.17 -9.32
CA TRP A 521 -13.76 -25.48 -8.92
C TRP A 521 -14.95 -26.42 -8.68
N LEU A 522 -15.06 -27.48 -9.47
CA LEU A 522 -16.12 -28.48 -9.36
C LEU A 522 -15.53 -29.80 -8.85
N TRP A 523 -15.92 -30.23 -7.66
CA TRP A 523 -15.60 -31.55 -7.15
C TRP A 523 -16.69 -32.54 -7.55
N HIS A 524 -16.42 -33.26 -8.64
CA HIS A 524 -17.28 -34.35 -9.07
C HIS A 524 -17.00 -35.60 -8.21
N GLY A 525 -18.04 -36.13 -7.56
CA GLY A 525 -17.95 -37.27 -6.64
C GLY A 525 -18.23 -36.93 -5.17
N LEU A 526 -18.16 -35.65 -4.77
CA LEU A 526 -18.50 -35.20 -3.42
C LEU A 526 -20.03 -35.01 -3.28
N GLN A 527 -20.65 -35.67 -2.29
CA GLN A 527 -22.09 -35.59 -2.02
C GLN A 527 -22.42 -34.59 -0.90
N ALA A 528 -21.69 -34.68 0.20
CA ALA A 528 -21.96 -33.87 1.39
C ALA A 528 -20.69 -33.58 2.16
N ILE A 529 -20.73 -32.48 2.91
CA ILE A 529 -19.72 -32.11 3.88
C ILE A 529 -20.43 -32.04 5.22
N SER A 530 -19.93 -32.79 6.19
CA SER A 530 -20.44 -32.83 7.55
C SER A 530 -19.35 -32.43 8.54
N SER A 531 -19.72 -32.27 9.80
CA SER A 531 -18.73 -32.00 10.86
C SER A 531 -17.73 -33.14 11.06
N CYS A 532 -18.02 -34.33 10.53
CA CYS A 532 -17.18 -35.52 10.68
C CYS A 532 -16.26 -35.75 9.46
N GLY A 533 -16.51 -35.07 8.34
CA GLY A 533 -15.71 -35.20 7.13
C GLY A 533 -16.47 -34.92 5.83
N LEU A 534 -15.94 -35.48 4.75
CA LEU A 534 -16.41 -35.34 3.38
C LEU A 534 -16.95 -36.69 2.90
N GLU A 535 -18.25 -36.70 2.56
CA GLU A 535 -18.95 -37.88 2.07
C GLU A 535 -18.88 -37.91 0.54
N CYS A 536 -18.22 -38.92 -0.02
CA CYS A 536 -18.01 -39.04 -1.45
C CYS A 536 -18.65 -40.32 -2.00
N THR A 537 -19.23 -40.23 -3.20
CA THR A 537 -19.60 -41.41 -4.01
C THR A 537 -18.38 -42.22 -4.42
N ALA A 538 -17.29 -41.51 -4.76
CA ALA A 538 -16.01 -42.06 -5.12
C ALA A 538 -14.92 -41.06 -4.72
N LEU A 539 -13.75 -41.56 -4.31
CA LEU A 539 -12.62 -40.70 -4.01
C LEU A 539 -12.12 -40.01 -5.28
N PRO A 540 -11.78 -38.72 -5.22
CA PRO A 540 -11.22 -37.99 -6.34
C PRO A 540 -9.90 -38.61 -6.82
N GLU A 541 -9.83 -38.95 -8.11
CA GLU A 541 -8.67 -39.60 -8.74
C GLU A 541 -7.40 -38.75 -8.66
N ASN A 542 -7.57 -37.43 -8.63
CA ASN A 542 -6.47 -36.47 -8.58
C ASN A 542 -6.10 -35.98 -7.17
N LEU A 543 -6.59 -36.63 -6.11
CA LEU A 543 -6.21 -36.31 -4.73
C LEU A 543 -4.84 -36.90 -4.35
N VAL A 544 -3.92 -36.03 -3.97
CA VAL A 544 -2.55 -36.38 -3.56
C VAL A 544 -2.54 -36.84 -2.10
N SER A 545 -2.64 -38.15 -1.88
CA SER A 545 -2.84 -38.73 -0.53
C SER A 545 -1.72 -38.40 0.45
N GLY A 546 -0.47 -38.34 -0.04
CA GLY A 546 0.70 -38.06 0.79
C GLY A 546 0.76 -36.64 1.33
N GLU A 547 -0.11 -35.74 0.85
CA GLU A 547 -0.14 -34.32 1.22
C GLU A 547 -1.44 -33.94 1.95
N MET A 548 -2.25 -34.92 2.31
CA MET A 548 -3.41 -34.70 3.19
C MET A 548 -2.95 -34.36 4.61
N ARG A 549 -3.49 -33.29 5.19
CA ARG A 549 -3.24 -32.92 6.60
C ARG A 549 -4.55 -32.85 7.37
N GLY A 550 -4.58 -33.43 8.57
CA GLY A 550 -5.77 -33.51 9.42
C GLY A 550 -6.88 -34.43 8.87
N PHE A 551 -6.72 -35.03 7.71
CA PHE A 551 -7.72 -35.94 7.14
C PHE A 551 -7.21 -37.37 7.04
N VAL A 552 -8.12 -38.33 7.20
CA VAL A 552 -7.87 -39.76 6.97
C VAL A 552 -8.90 -40.32 5.99
N ARG A 553 -8.46 -41.26 5.13
CA ARG A 553 -9.37 -41.96 4.22
C ARG A 553 -10.12 -43.04 4.99
N ASP A 554 -11.43 -43.08 4.80
CA ASP A 554 -12.34 -44.09 5.36
C ASP A 554 -13.23 -44.64 4.24
N GLY A 555 -12.75 -45.69 3.56
CA GLY A 555 -13.40 -46.21 2.37
C GLY A 555 -13.48 -45.18 1.24
N ALA A 556 -14.70 -44.84 0.80
CA ALA A 556 -14.95 -43.79 -0.18
C ALA A 556 -14.98 -42.38 0.44
N ASN A 557 -15.02 -42.26 1.77
CA ASN A 557 -15.14 -40.99 2.49
C ASN A 557 -13.78 -40.48 2.99
N ILE A 558 -13.73 -39.20 3.36
CA ILE A 558 -12.56 -38.57 3.96
C ILE A 558 -13.00 -38.00 5.31
N ARG A 559 -12.46 -38.49 6.43
CA ARG A 559 -12.84 -38.05 7.78
C ARG A 559 -11.80 -37.12 8.39
N HIS A 560 -12.26 -36.18 9.22
CA HIS A 560 -11.37 -35.39 10.06
C HIS A 560 -10.69 -36.33 11.09
N LEU A 561 -9.39 -36.16 11.29
CA LEU A 561 -8.64 -36.74 12.40
C LEU A 561 -8.99 -36.01 13.70
N GLU A 562 -8.98 -36.73 14.82
CA GLU A 562 -9.06 -36.14 16.15
C GLU A 562 -7.67 -35.67 16.61
N ASP A 563 -7.09 -34.73 15.87
CA ASP A 563 -5.82 -34.09 16.25
C ASP A 563 -6.07 -32.71 16.89
N SER A 564 -5.02 -31.94 17.16
CA SER A 564 -5.14 -30.56 17.64
C SER A 564 -5.02 -29.54 16.51
N LEU A 565 -5.02 -29.96 15.26
CA LEU A 565 -4.85 -29.05 14.13
C LEU A 565 -6.15 -28.30 13.90
N ARG A 566 -6.07 -26.97 13.82
CA ARG A 566 -7.20 -26.14 13.40
C ARG A 566 -7.54 -26.41 11.93
N ARG A 567 -6.51 -26.49 11.10
CA ARG A 567 -6.62 -26.51 9.64
C ARG A 567 -6.38 -27.91 9.11
N HIS A 568 -7.36 -28.43 8.40
CA HIS A 568 -7.27 -29.70 7.69
C HIS A 568 -7.24 -29.39 6.19
N SER A 569 -6.31 -29.96 5.44
CA SER A 569 -6.11 -29.63 4.04
C SER A 569 -6.08 -30.85 3.14
N LEU A 570 -6.61 -30.69 1.93
CA LEU A 570 -6.49 -31.63 0.83
C LEU A 570 -5.76 -30.98 -0.34
N VAL A 571 -4.92 -31.74 -1.02
CA VAL A 571 -4.16 -31.28 -2.19
C VAL A 571 -4.58 -32.08 -3.42
N PHE A 572 -4.94 -31.39 -4.48
CA PHE A 572 -5.37 -31.95 -5.76
C PHE A 572 -4.38 -31.61 -6.86
N SER A 573 -4.12 -32.55 -7.77
CA SER A 573 -3.34 -32.32 -8.98
C SER A 573 -4.29 -31.95 -10.12
N VAL A 574 -4.35 -30.68 -10.54
CA VAL A 574 -5.26 -30.24 -11.60
C VAL A 574 -4.47 -29.73 -12.79
N GLY A 575 -4.22 -30.60 -13.79
CA GLY A 575 -3.28 -30.30 -14.87
C GLY A 575 -1.83 -30.35 -14.36
N GLU A 576 -1.04 -29.32 -14.67
CA GLU A 576 0.35 -29.18 -14.20
C GLU A 576 0.46 -28.50 -12.82
N THR A 577 -0.65 -28.00 -12.28
CA THR A 577 -0.66 -27.27 -11.00
C THR A 577 -1.18 -28.12 -9.86
N ARG A 578 -0.70 -27.82 -8.65
CA ARG A 578 -1.23 -28.37 -7.40
C ARG A 578 -2.13 -27.35 -6.74
N GLN A 579 -3.38 -27.72 -6.52
CA GLN A 579 -4.35 -26.88 -5.82
C GLN A 579 -4.59 -27.44 -4.42
N MET A 580 -4.35 -26.63 -3.40
CA MET A 580 -4.59 -26.98 -2.00
C MET A 580 -5.85 -26.27 -1.53
N PHE A 581 -6.77 -27.01 -0.91
CA PHE A 581 -7.91 -26.44 -0.21
C PHE A 581 -7.81 -26.78 1.27
N ALA A 582 -8.00 -25.78 2.10
CA ALA A 582 -7.90 -25.90 3.54
C ALA A 582 -9.24 -25.56 4.20
N TRP A 583 -9.75 -26.47 5.02
CA TRP A 583 -10.96 -26.26 5.81
C TRP A 583 -10.64 -26.23 7.30
N ARG A 584 -11.47 -25.48 8.02
CA ARG A 584 -11.42 -25.39 9.48
C ARG A 584 -12.02 -26.65 10.07
N ARG A 585 -11.37 -27.18 11.09
CA ARG A 585 -11.94 -28.26 11.90
C ARG A 585 -13.18 -27.74 12.65
N PRO A 586 -14.29 -28.47 12.60
CA PRO A 586 -15.42 -28.23 13.49
C PRO A 586 -15.01 -28.33 14.97
N GLY A 587 -15.20 -27.27 15.73
CA GLY A 587 -14.98 -27.18 17.18
C GLY A 587 -14.79 -25.74 17.64
N ILE A 588 -14.24 -25.60 18.85
CA ILE A 588 -13.71 -24.35 19.36
C ILE A 588 -12.19 -24.44 19.22
N SER A 589 -11.57 -23.48 18.54
CA SER A 589 -10.11 -23.34 18.53
C SER A 589 -9.70 -21.92 18.89
N LEU A 590 -8.49 -21.77 19.41
CA LEU A 590 -7.94 -20.50 19.83
C LEU A 590 -6.66 -20.23 19.06
N GLU A 591 -6.55 -19.04 18.50
CA GLU A 591 -5.34 -18.56 17.87
C GLU A 591 -4.91 -17.24 18.51
N SER A 592 -3.64 -16.89 18.34
CA SER A 592 -3.16 -15.55 18.58
C SER A 592 -2.26 -15.09 17.46
N PHE A 593 -2.30 -13.81 17.14
CA PHE A 593 -1.40 -13.19 16.17
C PHE A 593 -1.12 -11.75 16.57
N GLU A 594 -0.12 -11.14 15.95
CA GLU A 594 0.18 -9.73 16.10
C GLU A 594 -0.26 -8.99 14.84
N LYS A 595 -1.05 -7.93 14.99
CA LYS A 595 -1.41 -7.04 13.87
C LYS A 595 -0.31 -5.99 13.74
N VAL A 596 0.82 -6.37 13.15
CA VAL A 596 1.92 -5.44 12.85
C VAL A 596 1.69 -4.85 11.46
N PRO A 597 1.53 -3.54 11.33
CA PRO A 597 1.39 -2.89 10.03
C PRO A 597 2.49 -3.32 9.03
N GLY A 598 2.08 -3.77 7.84
CA GLY A 598 2.98 -4.19 6.77
C GLY A 598 3.58 -5.58 6.90
N SER A 599 3.20 -6.35 7.93
CA SER A 599 3.51 -7.77 8.01
C SER A 599 2.22 -8.58 7.91
N PRO A 600 2.20 -9.72 7.20
CA PRO A 600 1.08 -10.63 7.27
C PRO A 600 0.91 -11.08 8.72
N ALA A 601 -0.34 -11.14 9.18
CA ALA A 601 -0.62 -11.72 10.50
C ALA A 601 -0.29 -13.21 10.44
N GLU A 602 0.66 -13.65 11.28
CA GLU A 602 0.97 -15.07 11.45
C GLU A 602 0.20 -15.63 12.66
N PRO A 603 -0.97 -16.27 12.45
CA PRO A 603 -1.70 -16.92 13.52
C PRO A 603 -0.90 -18.10 14.08
N ARG A 604 -0.89 -18.18 15.41
CA ARG A 604 -0.37 -19.30 16.18
C ARG A 604 -1.54 -19.98 16.88
N ASP A 605 -1.67 -21.29 16.70
CA ASP A 605 -2.66 -22.11 17.41
C ASP A 605 -2.32 -22.24 18.90
N HIS A 606 -3.35 -22.23 19.75
CA HIS A 606 -3.27 -22.35 21.22
C HIS A 606 -4.26 -23.38 21.74
N ARG A 607 -3.99 -23.90 22.94
CA ARG A 607 -4.95 -24.77 23.64
C ARG A 607 -6.04 -23.93 24.29
N LEU A 608 -7.25 -24.47 24.38
CA LEU A 608 -8.31 -23.83 25.16
C LEU A 608 -7.91 -23.78 26.63
N GLY A 609 -8.15 -22.64 27.27
CA GLY A 609 -7.78 -22.35 28.65
C GLY A 609 -6.36 -21.83 28.83
N GLU A 610 -5.60 -21.66 27.75
CA GLU A 610 -4.26 -21.07 27.78
C GLU A 610 -4.30 -19.62 28.30
N THR A 611 -3.20 -19.21 28.91
CA THR A 611 -3.05 -17.95 29.64
C THR A 611 -2.22 -16.98 28.81
N PHE A 612 -2.73 -15.77 28.64
CA PHE A 612 -2.13 -14.71 27.84
C PHE A 612 -1.81 -13.49 28.70
N SER A 613 -0.75 -12.78 28.31
CA SER A 613 -0.43 -11.47 28.85
C SER A 613 -1.32 -10.40 28.19
N ALA A 614 -2.13 -9.69 28.96
CA ALA A 614 -2.93 -8.57 28.48
C ALA A 614 -2.42 -7.26 29.11
N ALA A 615 -1.96 -6.34 28.27
CA ALA A 615 -1.50 -5.00 28.64
C ALA A 615 -1.92 -3.98 27.58
N VAL A 616 -2.06 -2.71 27.97
CA VAL A 616 -2.61 -1.63 27.13
C VAL A 616 -1.74 -1.36 25.89
N ASP A 617 -0.47 -1.73 25.92
CA ASP A 617 0.49 -1.61 24.82
C ASP A 617 0.64 -2.90 23.97
N SER A 618 -0.16 -3.93 24.25
CA SER A 618 -0.10 -5.21 23.52
C SER A 618 -0.56 -5.06 22.08
N GLN A 619 0.27 -5.50 21.12
CA GLN A 619 -0.11 -5.62 19.71
C GLN A 619 -0.76 -6.96 19.37
N ARG A 620 -0.92 -7.84 20.36
CA ARG A 620 -1.39 -9.20 20.18
C ARG A 620 -2.93 -9.28 20.26
N TRP A 621 -3.49 -10.05 19.34
CA TRP A 621 -4.90 -10.34 19.23
C TRP A 621 -5.13 -11.83 19.49
N LEU A 622 -6.28 -12.15 20.07
CA LEU A 622 -6.79 -13.52 20.16
C LEU A 622 -7.90 -13.71 19.15
N ARG A 623 -7.88 -14.84 18.46
CA ARG A 623 -8.94 -15.25 17.56
C ARG A 623 -9.59 -16.51 18.09
N VAL A 624 -10.86 -16.40 18.44
CA VAL A 624 -11.64 -17.52 18.92
C VAL A 624 -12.51 -18.02 17.79
N TRP A 625 -12.19 -19.20 17.30
CA TRP A 625 -12.94 -19.91 16.27
C TRP A 625 -14.06 -20.72 16.90
N LEU A 626 -15.18 -20.80 16.19
CA LEU A 626 -16.35 -21.53 16.60
C LEU A 626 -17.10 -22.10 15.39
N VAL A 627 -16.96 -23.39 15.15
CA VAL A 627 -17.49 -24.06 13.94
C VAL A 627 -18.12 -25.42 14.28
N PRO A 628 -19.37 -25.71 13.89
CA PRO A 628 -20.53 -24.83 13.95
C PRO A 628 -21.02 -24.76 15.40
N ALA A 629 -21.17 -23.57 15.97
CA ALA A 629 -21.98 -23.44 17.19
C ALA A 629 -23.14 -22.49 16.92
N ARG A 630 -24.33 -22.95 17.28
CA ARG A 630 -25.54 -22.15 17.25
C ARG A 630 -25.78 -21.67 18.68
N ASP A 631 -25.97 -20.37 18.86
CA ASP A 631 -26.30 -19.76 20.16
C ASP A 631 -25.21 -19.93 21.24
N ALA A 632 -24.02 -19.39 20.97
CA ALA A 632 -22.93 -19.33 21.93
C ALA A 632 -22.59 -17.89 22.32
N ALA A 633 -22.24 -17.63 23.57
CA ALA A 633 -21.87 -16.31 24.07
C ALA A 633 -20.44 -16.33 24.64
N LEU A 634 -19.56 -15.50 24.08
CA LEU A 634 -18.25 -15.22 24.68
C LEU A 634 -18.40 -14.18 25.78
N ARG A 635 -17.79 -14.49 26.91
CA ARG A 635 -17.83 -13.67 28.12
C ARG A 635 -16.43 -13.43 28.64
N VAL A 636 -16.09 -12.18 28.87
CA VAL A 636 -14.89 -11.78 29.61
C VAL A 636 -15.34 -11.42 31.02
N ASN A 637 -14.82 -12.14 32.01
CA ASN A 637 -15.17 -11.92 33.42
C ASN A 637 -16.68 -11.95 33.69
N GLY A 638 -17.40 -12.83 32.99
CA GLY A 638 -18.86 -12.98 33.11
C GLY A 638 -19.68 -11.96 32.32
N ARG A 639 -19.07 -10.86 31.84
CA ARG A 639 -19.73 -9.90 30.94
C ARG A 639 -19.69 -10.42 29.51
N GLU A 640 -20.84 -10.46 28.85
CA GLU A 640 -20.94 -10.84 27.45
C GLU A 640 -20.25 -9.80 26.57
N VAL A 641 -19.23 -10.24 25.84
CA VAL A 641 -18.49 -9.42 24.88
C VAL A 641 -18.91 -9.73 23.45
N PHE A 642 -19.41 -10.94 23.20
CA PHE A 642 -19.85 -11.35 21.87
C PHE A 642 -20.86 -12.50 21.95
N ARG A 643 -21.82 -12.56 21.01
CA ARG A 643 -22.75 -13.67 20.87
C ARG A 643 -22.79 -14.16 19.42
N PHE A 644 -22.56 -15.45 19.23
CA PHE A 644 -22.72 -16.16 17.97
C PHE A 644 -24.20 -16.46 17.74
N CYS A 645 -24.82 -15.72 16.81
CA CYS A 645 -26.20 -15.93 16.41
C CYS A 645 -26.33 -17.22 15.57
N PRO A 646 -27.37 -18.04 15.74
CA PRO A 646 -27.60 -19.26 14.95
C PRO A 646 -27.67 -19.06 13.43
N ALA A 647 -28.03 -17.85 12.98
CA ALA A 647 -28.11 -17.47 11.57
C ALA A 647 -26.78 -16.94 11.00
N SER A 648 -25.76 -16.74 11.84
CA SER A 648 -24.49 -16.15 11.44
C SER A 648 -23.60 -17.17 10.72
N GLU A 649 -23.08 -16.83 9.54
CA GLU A 649 -21.98 -17.57 8.91
C GLU A 649 -20.61 -17.22 9.53
N ARG A 650 -20.55 -16.25 10.46
CA ARG A 650 -19.32 -15.84 11.13
C ARG A 650 -18.76 -16.97 11.99
N GLN A 651 -17.55 -17.40 11.66
CA GLN A 651 -16.89 -18.56 12.27
C GLN A 651 -15.91 -18.20 13.39
N PHE A 652 -15.63 -16.92 13.63
CA PHE A 652 -14.71 -16.49 14.68
C PHE A 652 -14.92 -15.05 15.14
N VAL A 653 -14.29 -14.69 16.25
CA VAL A 653 -14.13 -13.30 16.69
C VAL A 653 -12.68 -13.01 17.04
N ASP A 654 -12.23 -11.81 16.68
CA ASP A 654 -10.92 -11.27 17.04
C ASP A 654 -11.07 -10.33 18.25
N LEU A 655 -10.22 -10.53 19.26
CA LEU A 655 -10.22 -9.80 20.52
C LEU A 655 -8.84 -9.18 20.75
N SER A 656 -8.77 -7.86 20.85
CA SER A 656 -7.53 -7.14 21.16
C SER A 656 -7.15 -7.31 22.63
N LEU A 657 -5.94 -7.82 22.91
CA LEU A 657 -5.47 -7.92 24.29
C LEU A 657 -5.23 -6.55 24.93
N ALA A 658 -4.91 -5.52 24.14
CA ALA A 658 -4.78 -4.15 24.62
C ALA A 658 -6.12 -3.56 25.03
N GLN A 659 -7.16 -3.76 24.22
CA GLN A 659 -8.51 -3.29 24.53
C GLN A 659 -9.06 -4.01 25.76
N LEU A 660 -8.90 -5.33 25.83
CA LEU A 660 -9.30 -6.11 27.01
C LEU A 660 -8.59 -5.62 28.28
N ALA A 661 -7.29 -5.28 28.20
CA ALA A 661 -6.55 -4.72 29.32
C ALA A 661 -7.03 -3.30 29.69
N ALA A 662 -7.38 -2.47 28.71
CA ALA A 662 -7.91 -1.13 28.95
C ALA A 662 -9.30 -1.16 29.62
N GLU A 663 -10.17 -2.08 29.19
CA GLU A 663 -11.55 -2.18 29.68
C GLU A 663 -11.67 -2.92 31.02
N HIS A 664 -10.84 -3.93 31.26
CA HIS A 664 -10.95 -4.82 32.42
C HIS A 664 -9.76 -4.73 33.39
N GLY A 665 -8.77 -3.87 33.11
CA GLY A 665 -7.54 -3.73 33.87
C GLY A 665 -6.46 -4.74 33.45
N GLU A 666 -5.19 -4.37 33.66
CA GLU A 666 -4.07 -5.24 33.29
C GLU A 666 -4.10 -6.56 34.06
N GLY A 667 -4.17 -7.65 33.29
CA GLY A 667 -3.94 -8.99 33.78
C GLY A 667 -4.96 -9.57 34.75
N GLY A 668 -6.21 -9.14 34.68
CA GLY A 668 -7.31 -9.73 35.43
C GLY A 668 -8.39 -10.29 34.51
N GLY A 669 -8.45 -11.63 34.37
CA GLY A 669 -9.70 -12.24 33.94
C GLY A 669 -9.66 -13.59 33.25
N CYS A 670 -10.83 -14.03 32.79
CA CYS A 670 -10.98 -15.19 31.92
C CYS A 670 -11.97 -14.91 30.78
N LEU A 671 -11.64 -15.45 29.62
CA LEU A 671 -12.52 -15.56 28.47
C LEU A 671 -13.19 -16.93 28.53
N THR A 672 -14.51 -16.95 28.59
CA THR A 672 -15.31 -18.17 28.62
C THR A 672 -16.33 -18.16 27.49
N LEU A 673 -16.59 -19.32 26.90
CA LEU A 673 -17.65 -19.53 25.92
C LEU A 673 -18.78 -20.27 26.59
N ARG A 674 -19.98 -19.68 26.61
CA ARG A 674 -21.21 -20.32 27.06
C ARG A 674 -21.99 -20.82 25.86
N HIS A 675 -22.32 -22.11 25.80
CA HIS A 675 -23.15 -22.71 24.76
C HIS A 675 -24.21 -23.59 25.45
N GLY A 676 -25.48 -23.16 25.39
CA GLY A 676 -26.53 -23.71 26.26
C GLY A 676 -26.19 -23.58 27.75
N GLU A 677 -26.25 -24.70 28.48
CA GLU A 677 -25.85 -24.78 29.90
C GLU A 677 -24.34 -25.00 30.10
N THR A 678 -23.61 -25.33 29.03
CA THR A 678 -22.17 -25.61 29.12
C THR A 678 -21.35 -24.32 29.06
N GLN A 679 -20.35 -24.20 29.94
CA GLN A 679 -19.39 -23.10 29.92
C GLN A 679 -17.98 -23.67 29.76
N THR A 680 -17.33 -23.31 28.66
CA THR A 680 -15.97 -23.72 28.32
C THR A 680 -15.02 -22.57 28.58
N LEU A 681 -13.91 -22.82 29.28
CA LEU A 681 -12.84 -21.84 29.43
C LEU A 681 -12.05 -21.74 28.11
N VAL A 682 -12.00 -20.54 27.52
CA VAL A 682 -11.30 -20.29 26.26
C VAL A 682 -9.89 -19.77 26.52
N ALA A 683 -9.74 -18.77 27.39
CA ALA A 683 -8.44 -18.18 27.70
C ALA A 683 -8.42 -17.55 29.10
N ARG A 684 -7.23 -17.36 29.66
CA ARG A 684 -7.01 -16.61 30.92
C ARG A 684 -6.13 -15.39 30.64
N PHE A 685 -6.34 -14.31 31.38
CA PHE A 685 -5.56 -13.09 31.24
C PHE A 685 -4.81 -12.79 32.53
N VAL A 686 -3.52 -12.54 32.41
CA VAL A 686 -2.62 -12.18 33.52
C VAL A 686 -1.71 -11.02 33.11
N ARG A 687 -1.06 -10.38 34.09
CA ARG A 687 -0.19 -9.22 33.81
C ARG A 687 1.04 -9.67 33.02
N PRO A 688 1.70 -8.83 32.22
CA PRO A 688 2.99 -9.19 31.64
C PRO A 688 4.03 -9.53 32.73
N LEU A 689 4.93 -10.48 32.48
CA LEU A 689 6.08 -10.70 33.37
C LEU A 689 7.14 -9.65 33.06
N GLN A 690 7.11 -8.55 33.81
CA GLN A 690 8.11 -7.50 33.70
C GLN A 690 9.06 -7.53 34.91
N PRO A 691 10.39 -7.50 34.68
CA PRO A 691 11.35 -7.39 35.75
C PRO A 691 11.27 -6.01 36.39
N VAL A 692 11.21 -5.98 37.72
CA VAL A 692 11.27 -4.79 38.56
C VAL A 692 12.70 -4.25 38.65
N GLY A 693 13.70 -5.13 38.51
CA GLY A 693 15.11 -4.77 38.48
C GLY A 693 15.93 -5.76 37.68
N VAL A 694 16.98 -5.26 37.04
CA VAL A 694 17.91 -6.02 36.19
C VAL A 694 19.33 -5.68 36.59
N SER A 695 20.24 -6.66 36.58
CA SER A 695 21.66 -6.43 36.77
C SER A 695 22.49 -7.45 36.00
N TYR A 696 23.57 -6.97 35.38
CA TYR A 696 24.56 -7.80 34.70
C TYR A 696 25.81 -7.90 35.59
N SER A 697 26.37 -9.09 35.73
CA SER A 697 27.59 -9.32 36.49
C SER A 697 28.45 -10.41 35.84
N GLN A 698 29.71 -10.46 36.25
CA GLN A 698 30.67 -11.45 35.79
C GLN A 698 31.08 -12.28 37.00
N VAL A 699 30.79 -13.57 36.99
CA VAL A 699 31.01 -14.49 38.11
C VAL A 699 31.76 -15.70 37.61
N GLU A 700 32.95 -15.98 38.15
CA GLU A 700 33.74 -17.21 37.95
C GLU A 700 33.56 -17.89 36.57
N GLY A 701 34.05 -17.25 35.51
CA GLY A 701 34.01 -17.83 34.16
C GLY A 701 32.67 -17.75 33.42
N HIS A 702 31.66 -17.09 33.99
CA HIS A 702 30.33 -16.92 33.41
C HIS A 702 29.95 -15.43 33.26
N GLU A 703 29.22 -15.11 32.19
CA GLU A 703 28.41 -13.90 32.12
C GLU A 703 27.07 -14.17 32.79
N THR A 704 26.65 -13.28 33.69
CA THR A 704 25.43 -13.45 34.49
C THR A 704 24.44 -12.32 34.25
N LEU A 705 23.20 -12.67 33.95
CA LEU A 705 22.04 -11.76 33.97
C LEU A 705 21.14 -12.12 35.14
N LEU A 706 20.86 -11.16 36.02
CA LEU A 706 19.94 -11.31 37.15
C LEU A 706 18.73 -10.40 36.96
N CYS A 707 17.56 -11.00 36.86
CA CYS A 707 16.27 -10.32 36.77
C CYS A 707 15.44 -10.57 38.04
N ARG A 708 14.75 -9.53 38.53
CA ARG A 708 13.87 -9.59 39.71
C ARG A 708 12.43 -9.35 39.28
N PHE A 709 11.52 -10.26 39.55
CA PHE A 709 10.11 -10.21 39.18
C PHE A 709 9.19 -10.14 40.40
N THR A 710 8.01 -9.55 40.25
CA THR A 710 6.95 -9.66 41.26
C THR A 710 6.29 -11.04 41.28
N ASP A 711 6.25 -11.70 40.12
CA ASP A 711 5.67 -13.03 39.94
C ASP A 711 6.75 -14.06 39.59
N PRO A 712 6.57 -15.35 39.93
CA PRO A 712 7.53 -16.39 39.58
C PRO A 712 7.53 -16.67 38.07
N VAL A 713 8.72 -16.72 37.48
CA VAL A 713 8.95 -17.27 36.13
C VAL A 713 9.20 -18.76 36.27
N ARG A 714 8.33 -19.63 35.75
CA ARG A 714 8.53 -21.08 35.89
C ARG A 714 9.07 -21.75 34.64
N HIS A 715 8.94 -21.09 33.50
CA HIS A 715 9.34 -21.62 32.20
C HIS A 715 10.19 -20.61 31.46
N VAL A 716 11.22 -21.11 30.78
CA VAL A 716 12.14 -20.30 29.99
C VAL A 716 12.40 -20.99 28.66
N ARG A 717 12.54 -20.18 27.61
CA ARG A 717 13.00 -20.58 26.29
C ARG A 717 14.22 -19.76 25.95
N LEU A 718 15.28 -20.45 25.52
CA LEU A 718 16.55 -19.83 25.17
C LEU A 718 16.64 -19.62 23.66
N HIS A 719 17.09 -18.44 23.27
CA HIS A 719 17.39 -18.07 21.90
C HIS A 719 18.85 -17.67 21.81
N VAL A 720 19.60 -18.33 20.94
CA VAL A 720 21.04 -18.08 20.75
C VAL A 720 21.27 -17.75 19.28
N SER A 721 21.98 -16.66 19.01
CA SER A 721 22.29 -16.23 17.64
C SER A 721 23.77 -15.87 17.52
N ASP A 722 24.47 -16.42 16.55
CA ASP A 722 25.79 -15.94 16.15
C ASP A 722 25.65 -14.86 15.09
N LEU A 723 25.99 -13.63 15.45
CA LEU A 723 25.90 -12.47 14.57
C LEU A 723 26.96 -12.53 13.44
N VAL A 724 27.99 -13.38 13.57
CA VAL A 724 29.03 -13.55 12.56
C VAL A 724 28.57 -14.47 11.43
N SER A 725 28.01 -15.64 11.74
CA SER A 725 27.54 -16.61 10.75
C SER A 725 26.05 -16.50 10.40
N ASP A 726 25.31 -15.62 11.08
CA ASP A 726 23.84 -15.54 11.00
C ASP A 726 23.10 -16.78 11.53
N ARG A 727 23.82 -17.68 12.21
CA ARG A 727 23.24 -18.90 12.75
C ARG A 727 22.35 -18.58 13.94
N HIS A 728 21.11 -19.07 13.91
CA HIS A 728 20.17 -18.97 15.01
C HIS A 728 19.77 -20.35 15.53
N ILE A 729 19.73 -20.49 16.85
CA ILE A 729 19.34 -21.69 17.59
C ILE A 729 18.23 -21.28 18.54
N SER A 730 17.07 -21.90 18.42
CA SER A 730 15.96 -21.72 19.36
C SER A 730 15.72 -23.03 20.10
N PHE A 731 15.92 -23.00 21.40
CA PHE A 731 15.73 -24.18 22.25
C PHE A 731 14.23 -24.42 22.50
N PRO A 732 13.79 -25.67 22.71
CA PRO A 732 12.46 -25.91 23.24
C PRO A 732 12.33 -25.27 24.62
N GLY A 733 11.13 -24.80 24.96
CA GLY A 733 10.87 -24.24 26.28
C GLY A 733 10.96 -25.31 27.37
N GLN A 734 11.56 -24.97 28.51
CA GLN A 734 11.74 -25.90 29.64
C GLN A 734 11.22 -25.29 30.95
N ALA A 735 10.74 -26.15 31.85
CA ALA A 735 10.32 -25.81 33.20
C ALA A 735 11.51 -25.89 34.18
N PHE A 736 11.56 -25.00 35.16
CA PHE A 736 12.52 -25.14 36.27
C PHE A 736 12.28 -26.44 37.04
N SER A 737 13.37 -27.12 37.42
CA SER A 737 13.30 -28.29 38.29
C SER A 737 12.78 -27.93 39.70
N ALA A 738 12.50 -28.95 40.52
CA ALA A 738 12.14 -28.72 41.93
C ALA A 738 13.25 -28.01 42.73
N SER A 739 14.51 -28.12 42.30
CA SER A 739 15.64 -27.37 42.88
C SER A 739 15.75 -25.93 42.34
N GLY A 740 14.89 -25.54 41.39
CA GLY A 740 14.91 -24.21 40.79
C GLY A 740 16.00 -24.01 39.75
N HIS A 741 16.57 -25.09 39.20
CA HIS A 741 17.64 -25.05 38.19
C HIS A 741 17.17 -25.57 36.84
N LEU A 742 17.78 -25.04 35.77
CA LEU A 742 17.49 -25.41 34.40
C LEU A 742 18.77 -25.30 33.57
N ARG A 743 18.96 -26.21 32.61
CA ARG A 743 20.19 -26.29 31.83
C ARG A 743 19.86 -26.59 30.37
N PHE A 744 20.30 -25.70 29.48
CA PHE A 744 20.17 -25.88 28.04
C PHE A 744 21.47 -26.40 27.46
N GLU A 745 21.42 -27.56 26.79
CA GLU A 745 22.58 -28.20 26.15
C GLU A 745 22.28 -28.43 24.67
N GLU A 746 23.26 -28.15 23.81
CA GLU A 746 23.23 -28.46 22.38
C GLU A 746 24.61 -29.00 21.99
N PRO A 747 24.72 -30.10 21.22
CA PRO A 747 26.00 -30.63 20.80
C PRO A 747 26.89 -29.56 20.13
N GLY A 748 28.10 -29.37 20.66
CA GLY A 748 29.06 -28.38 20.17
C GLY A 748 28.94 -26.99 20.80
N PHE A 749 28.06 -26.80 21.80
CA PHE A 749 27.90 -25.56 22.57
C PHE A 749 28.02 -25.82 24.07
N PRO A 750 28.54 -24.87 24.86
CA PRO A 750 28.56 -25.00 26.31
C PRO A 750 27.14 -24.84 26.88
N ALA A 751 26.88 -25.53 27.99
CA ALA A 751 25.57 -25.51 28.60
C ALA A 751 25.24 -24.14 29.19
N VAL A 752 24.06 -23.60 28.91
CA VAL A 752 23.57 -22.37 29.54
C VAL A 752 22.72 -22.74 30.75
N GLU A 753 23.10 -22.24 31.92
CA GLU A 753 22.46 -22.57 33.19
C GLU A 753 21.58 -21.42 33.66
N LEU A 754 20.37 -21.74 34.10
CA LEU A 754 19.44 -20.80 34.68
C LEU A 754 19.05 -21.29 36.07
N SER A 755 18.93 -20.37 37.01
CA SER A 755 18.55 -20.72 38.38
C SER A 755 17.66 -19.66 39.02
N HIS A 756 16.79 -20.09 39.92
CA HIS A 756 16.20 -19.21 40.91
C HIS A 756 17.22 -18.94 42.00
N ALA A 757 17.84 -17.76 41.99
CA ALA A 757 18.80 -17.40 43.03
C ALA A 757 18.12 -17.43 44.41
N GLU A 758 18.66 -18.24 45.33
CA GLU A 758 18.14 -18.36 46.70
C GLU A 758 18.03 -16.99 47.39
N LYS A 759 17.06 -16.84 48.31
CA LYS A 759 16.92 -15.68 49.20
C LYS A 759 18.11 -15.66 50.19
N THR A 760 19.30 -15.34 49.70
CA THR A 760 20.48 -15.12 50.55
C THR A 760 20.42 -13.70 51.12
N GLY A 761 20.15 -13.61 52.43
CA GLY A 761 20.26 -12.38 53.22
C GLY A 761 18.92 -11.75 53.63
N ALA A 762 18.89 -11.27 54.87
CA ALA A 762 17.75 -10.77 55.66
C ALA A 762 16.97 -9.55 55.10
N CYS A 763 17.07 -9.24 53.81
CA CYS A 763 16.27 -8.18 53.18
C CYS A 763 15.00 -8.77 52.54
N SER A 764 13.91 -8.63 53.31
CA SER A 764 12.49 -8.77 52.95
C SER A 764 12.11 -8.03 51.66
N SER A 765 12.38 -8.63 50.49
CA SER A 765 11.63 -8.29 49.28
C SER A 765 11.08 -9.60 48.70
N ASP A 766 9.77 -9.67 48.54
CA ASP A 766 9.03 -10.82 47.98
C ASP A 766 9.25 -11.00 46.47
N LEU A 767 10.39 -10.57 45.95
CA LEU A 767 10.69 -10.63 44.52
C LEU A 767 11.34 -11.96 44.15
N HIS A 768 10.84 -12.57 43.08
CA HIS A 768 11.40 -13.77 42.47
C HIS A 768 12.62 -13.42 41.64
N ARG A 769 13.72 -14.15 41.82
CA ARG A 769 14.98 -13.91 41.11
C ARG A 769 15.16 -14.96 40.02
N LEU A 770 15.48 -14.51 38.81
CA LEU A 770 15.91 -15.34 37.70
C LEU A 770 17.34 -14.98 37.38
N GLN A 771 18.25 -15.92 37.57
CA GLN A 771 19.66 -15.80 37.23
C GLN A 771 19.95 -16.65 36.00
N VAL A 772 20.64 -16.07 35.02
CA VAL A 772 21.05 -16.72 33.79
C VAL A 772 22.56 -16.66 33.75
N GLN A 773 23.20 -17.81 33.70
CA GLN A 773 24.65 -17.97 33.70
C GLN A 773 25.09 -18.59 32.38
N VAL A 774 25.84 -17.84 31.59
CA VAL A 774 26.34 -18.27 30.29
C VAL A 774 27.84 -18.45 30.40
N PRO A 775 28.38 -19.68 30.22
CA PRO A 775 29.82 -19.92 30.27
C PRO A 775 30.56 -19.08 29.24
N ARG A 776 31.73 -18.53 29.58
CA ARG A 776 32.56 -17.78 28.64
C ARG A 776 33.42 -18.66 27.74
N ALA A 777 33.68 -19.90 28.17
CA ALA A 777 34.49 -20.88 27.46
C ALA A 777 33.60 -21.93 26.79
N GLY A 778 34.14 -22.65 25.80
CA GLY A 778 33.44 -23.72 25.08
C GLY A 778 32.60 -23.27 23.89
N TRP A 779 32.29 -21.98 23.75
CA TRP A 779 31.62 -21.45 22.57
C TRP A 779 32.53 -21.47 21.33
N PRO A 780 32.00 -21.82 20.14
CA PRO A 780 32.73 -21.65 18.90
C PRO A 780 33.14 -20.18 18.66
N PRO A 781 34.18 -19.94 17.84
CA PRO A 781 34.56 -18.59 17.42
C PRO A 781 33.35 -17.84 16.83
N GLY A 782 33.06 -16.64 17.32
CA GLY A 782 31.85 -15.91 16.93
C GLY A 782 31.46 -14.78 17.88
N PHE A 783 30.35 -14.12 17.57
CA PHE A 783 29.76 -13.07 18.42
C PHE A 783 28.32 -13.46 18.73
N TRP A 784 28.12 -13.97 19.92
CA TRP A 784 26.90 -14.67 20.33
C TRP A 784 25.98 -13.74 21.09
N ARG A 785 24.71 -13.70 20.67
CA ARG A 785 23.60 -13.03 21.34
C ARG A 785 22.68 -14.07 21.95
N ILE A 786 22.44 -13.94 23.25
CA ILE A 786 21.58 -14.83 24.03
C ILE A 786 20.36 -14.03 24.51
N GLU A 787 19.17 -14.44 24.08
CA GLU A 787 17.88 -13.85 24.44
C GLU A 787 16.98 -14.91 25.09
N LEU A 788 15.99 -14.45 25.85
CA LEU A 788 15.09 -15.33 26.60
C LEU A 788 13.64 -14.96 26.30
N ASP A 789 12.81 -15.98 26.10
CA ASP A 789 11.38 -15.88 26.34
C ASP A 789 11.04 -16.51 27.68
N ILE A 790 10.10 -15.92 28.41
CA ILE A 790 9.71 -16.34 29.76
C ILE A 790 8.20 -16.60 29.84
N ALA A 791 7.84 -17.56 30.70
CA ALA A 791 6.45 -17.92 30.95
C ALA A 791 6.20 -18.30 32.42
N ARG A 792 4.97 -18.07 32.89
CA ARG A 792 4.56 -18.41 34.27
C ARG A 792 4.35 -19.89 34.50
N ASP A 793 3.90 -20.62 33.48
CA ASP A 793 3.64 -22.05 33.49
C ASP A 793 3.57 -22.57 32.03
N GLU A 794 3.41 -23.87 31.82
CA GLU A 794 3.28 -24.46 30.47
C GLU A 794 2.05 -23.96 29.72
N SER A 795 1.03 -23.49 30.44
CA SER A 795 -0.19 -22.93 29.87
C SER A 795 -0.07 -21.43 29.62
N PHE A 796 1.09 -20.81 29.80
CA PHE A 796 1.27 -19.39 29.59
C PHE A 796 2.04 -19.14 28.28
N GLY A 797 1.46 -18.32 27.39
CA GLY A 797 2.09 -17.98 26.12
C GLY A 797 3.45 -17.29 26.32
N TRP A 798 4.48 -17.76 25.61
CA TRP A 798 5.83 -17.21 25.65
C TRP A 798 5.83 -15.70 25.38
N GLN A 799 6.58 -14.95 26.20
CA GLN A 799 6.82 -13.52 26.01
C GLN A 799 8.34 -13.24 26.03
N PRO A 800 8.85 -12.32 25.19
CA PRO A 800 10.25 -11.93 25.26
C PRO A 800 10.57 -11.26 26.61
N LEU A 801 11.79 -11.47 27.10
CA LEU A 801 12.28 -10.82 28.32
C LEU A 801 12.57 -9.33 28.06
N LEU A 802 11.62 -8.48 28.44
CA LEU A 802 11.68 -7.03 28.27
C LEU A 802 11.74 -6.30 29.62
N ASN A 803 12.34 -5.12 29.68
CA ASN A 803 12.27 -4.22 30.84
C ASN A 803 10.95 -3.41 30.86
N LYS A 804 10.71 -2.63 31.92
CA LYS A 804 9.51 -1.78 32.06
C LYS A 804 9.29 -0.73 30.96
N ARG A 805 10.32 -0.39 30.19
CA ARG A 805 10.28 0.56 29.07
C ARG A 805 10.17 -0.17 27.70
N GLY A 806 9.91 -1.47 27.70
CA GLY A 806 9.85 -2.32 26.51
C GLY A 806 11.21 -2.68 25.92
N GLY A 807 12.31 -2.43 26.64
CA GLY A 807 13.66 -2.69 26.14
C GLY A 807 14.13 -4.12 26.34
N ARG A 808 14.81 -4.70 25.34
CA ARG A 808 15.33 -6.09 25.39
C ARG A 808 16.51 -6.24 26.34
N LEU A 809 16.67 -7.43 26.90
CA LEU A 809 17.72 -7.77 27.89
C LEU A 809 18.61 -8.94 27.41
N PRO A 810 19.40 -8.78 26.32
CA PRO A 810 20.28 -9.84 25.84
C PRO A 810 21.55 -9.97 26.68
N LEU A 811 22.12 -11.17 26.73
CA LEU A 811 23.52 -11.40 27.09
C LEU A 811 24.36 -11.52 25.83
N LEU A 812 25.55 -10.93 25.83
CA LEU A 812 26.48 -11.01 24.71
C LEU A 812 27.79 -11.68 25.10
N LEU A 813 28.27 -12.53 24.21
CA LEU A 813 29.55 -13.21 24.34
C LEU A 813 30.38 -13.06 23.08
N SER A 814 31.63 -12.66 23.24
CA SER A 814 32.61 -12.63 22.16
C SER A 814 33.62 -13.77 22.32
N ARG A 815 33.89 -14.47 21.22
CA ARG A 815 34.98 -15.45 21.12
C ARG A 815 35.92 -15.03 20.02
N ALA A 816 37.22 -15.12 20.30
CA ALA A 816 38.26 -14.78 19.33
C ALA A 816 38.08 -15.61 18.05
N LEU A 817 38.07 -14.91 16.92
CA LEU A 817 37.96 -15.48 15.58
C LEU A 817 39.37 -15.82 15.07
N PRO A 818 39.67 -17.09 14.72
CA PRO A 818 40.98 -17.46 14.18
C PRO A 818 41.18 -16.78 12.83
N VAL A 819 42.21 -15.92 12.74
CA VAL A 819 42.43 -15.03 11.59
C VAL A 819 42.59 -15.81 10.28
N ASP A 820 43.16 -17.01 10.34
CA ASP A 820 43.47 -17.86 9.18
C ASP A 820 42.23 -18.54 8.55
N GLU A 821 41.07 -18.52 9.22
CA GLU A 821 39.84 -19.19 8.76
C GLU A 821 38.75 -18.21 8.27
N LEU A 822 39.02 -16.91 8.26
CA LEU A 822 38.02 -15.87 7.97
C LEU A 822 37.83 -15.64 6.46
N THR A 823 36.96 -16.43 5.86
CA THR A 823 36.63 -16.34 4.42
C THR A 823 35.66 -15.20 4.10
N SER A 824 34.67 -14.91 4.96
CA SER A 824 33.68 -13.85 4.72
C SER A 824 34.16 -12.47 5.18
N TYR A 825 33.72 -11.41 4.49
CA TYR A 825 34.04 -10.03 4.89
C TYR A 825 33.36 -9.70 6.23
N ARG A 826 32.14 -10.19 6.46
CA ARG A 826 31.45 -10.11 7.77
C ARG A 826 32.34 -10.63 8.90
N ALA A 827 32.90 -11.84 8.79
CA ALA A 827 33.74 -12.42 9.83
C ALA A 827 35.04 -11.64 10.07
N ARG A 828 35.67 -11.13 9.01
CA ARG A 828 36.85 -10.24 9.13
C ARG A 828 36.54 -8.94 9.87
N CYS A 829 35.39 -8.33 9.62
CA CYS A 829 34.97 -7.12 10.31
C CYS A 829 34.76 -7.36 11.81
N PHE A 830 34.07 -8.44 12.17
CA PHE A 830 33.90 -8.83 13.56
C PHE A 830 35.23 -9.17 14.23
N ALA A 831 36.11 -9.93 13.57
CA ALA A 831 37.42 -10.28 14.14
C ALA A 831 38.25 -9.04 14.47
N ALA A 832 38.28 -8.04 13.58
CA ALA A 832 39.00 -6.79 13.79
C ALA A 832 38.48 -6.00 15.00
N VAL A 833 37.15 -5.94 15.19
CA VAL A 833 36.56 -5.20 16.31
C VAL A 833 36.71 -5.95 17.64
N LEU A 834 36.56 -7.29 17.62
CA LEU A 834 36.68 -8.12 18.81
C LEU A 834 38.13 -8.28 19.30
N ALA A 835 39.12 -8.09 18.44
CA ALA A 835 40.53 -8.07 18.82
C ALA A 835 40.90 -6.82 19.66
N GLY A 836 40.02 -5.81 19.75
CA GLY A 836 40.19 -4.64 20.59
C GLY A 836 41.21 -3.60 20.09
N PRO A 837 41.21 -2.37 20.64
CA PRO A 837 41.94 -1.21 20.10
C PRO A 837 43.49 -1.27 20.19
N GLY A 838 44.10 -2.40 20.58
CA GLY A 838 45.55 -2.55 20.76
C GLY A 838 46.22 -3.65 19.92
N THR A 839 45.46 -4.47 19.20
CA THR A 839 45.99 -5.66 18.47
C THR A 839 46.43 -5.36 17.04
N GLY A 840 46.24 -4.14 16.56
CA GLY A 840 46.58 -3.74 15.19
C GLY A 840 45.67 -4.31 14.10
N ALA A 841 44.69 -5.15 14.46
CA ALA A 841 43.68 -5.68 13.54
C ALA A 841 42.78 -4.54 13.05
N LYS A 842 42.95 -4.14 11.79
CA LYS A 842 42.10 -3.14 11.14
C LYS A 842 41.05 -3.87 10.32
N ILE A 843 39.83 -3.33 10.29
CA ILE A 843 38.83 -3.79 9.31
C ILE A 843 39.45 -3.61 7.92
N PRO A 844 39.41 -4.63 7.03
CA PRO A 844 39.98 -4.52 5.69
C PRO A 844 39.47 -3.25 5.01
N PHE A 845 40.38 -2.34 4.65
CA PHE A 845 40.05 -1.03 4.08
C PHE A 845 41.06 -0.67 2.98
N PRO A 846 40.61 -0.27 1.77
CA PRO A 846 39.21 -0.27 1.33
C PRO A 846 38.65 -1.71 1.21
N PRO A 847 37.32 -1.90 1.18
CA PRO A 847 36.76 -3.20 0.84
C PRO A 847 37.29 -3.61 -0.55
N SER A 848 37.75 -4.85 -0.72
CA SER A 848 38.10 -5.33 -2.07
C SER A 848 36.87 -5.36 -2.95
N THR A 849 37.05 -5.06 -4.25
CA THR A 849 35.99 -5.09 -5.27
C THR A 849 35.19 -6.40 -5.17
N GLY A 850 33.88 -6.30 -4.92
CA GLY A 850 32.98 -7.44 -4.73
C GLY A 850 32.36 -7.57 -3.33
N HIS A 851 32.84 -6.83 -2.32
CA HIS A 851 32.24 -6.84 -0.97
C HIS A 851 31.31 -5.66 -0.67
N GLU A 852 31.02 -4.79 -1.63
CA GLU A 852 30.21 -3.59 -1.42
C GLU A 852 28.79 -3.95 -0.96
N ALA A 853 28.19 -4.98 -1.56
CA ALA A 853 26.88 -5.49 -1.16
C ALA A 853 26.91 -6.10 0.25
N GLU A 854 27.94 -6.89 0.57
CA GLU A 854 28.11 -7.51 1.88
C GLU A 854 28.33 -6.47 2.99
N LEU A 855 29.08 -5.40 2.69
CA LEU A 855 29.25 -4.25 3.57
C LEU A 855 27.93 -3.53 3.83
N MET A 856 27.11 -3.28 2.79
CA MET A 856 25.82 -2.63 2.97
C MET A 856 24.82 -3.50 3.76
N VAL A 857 24.78 -4.81 3.50
CA VAL A 857 23.98 -5.77 4.26
C VAL A 857 24.43 -5.76 5.73
N LEU A 858 25.72 -5.94 6.00
CA LEU A 858 26.26 -5.93 7.35
C LEU A 858 26.02 -4.61 8.08
N PHE A 859 26.16 -3.48 7.38
CA PHE A 859 25.89 -2.16 7.93
C PHE A 859 24.40 -2.02 8.31
N GLY A 860 23.49 -2.54 7.50
CA GLY A 860 22.06 -2.61 7.79
C GLY A 860 21.76 -3.52 8.99
N ASP A 861 22.35 -4.71 9.04
CA ASP A 861 22.14 -5.69 10.11
C ASP A 861 22.61 -5.16 11.46
N VAL A 862 23.83 -4.62 11.53
CA VAL A 862 24.37 -4.03 12.76
C VAL A 862 23.50 -2.88 13.25
N ARG A 863 22.95 -2.07 12.33
CA ARG A 863 21.99 -1.02 12.69
C ARG A 863 20.69 -1.60 13.24
N ARG A 864 20.11 -2.61 12.58
CA ARG A 864 18.89 -3.30 13.05
C ARG A 864 19.11 -3.95 14.42
N TRP A 865 20.27 -4.52 14.68
CA TRP A 865 20.60 -5.08 16.00
C TRP A 865 20.75 -4.01 17.08
N LEU A 866 21.14 -2.79 16.71
CA LEU A 866 21.26 -1.65 17.61
C LEU A 866 20.00 -0.76 17.66
N ALA A 867 18.95 -1.08 16.89
CA ALA A 867 17.72 -0.31 16.80
C ALA A 867 16.75 -0.50 18.00
N PRO A 868 16.58 -1.72 18.56
CA PRO A 868 15.76 -1.90 19.75
C PRO A 868 16.23 -1.02 20.90
N LYS A 869 15.30 -0.61 21.77
CA LYS A 869 15.67 -0.01 23.06
C LYS A 869 16.31 -1.12 23.90
N PHE A 870 17.54 -0.92 24.36
CA PHE A 870 18.19 -1.82 25.31
C PHE A 870 18.26 -1.14 26.68
N GLU A 871 18.39 -1.94 27.73
CA GLU A 871 18.69 -1.44 29.06
C GLU A 871 20.14 -0.94 29.14
N ASP A 872 20.41 0.10 29.94
CA ASP A 872 21.70 0.81 29.94
C ASP A 872 22.90 -0.11 30.28
N ALA A 873 22.70 -1.12 31.13
CA ALA A 873 23.76 -2.08 31.46
C ALA A 873 23.98 -3.10 30.33
N ALA A 874 22.92 -3.52 29.61
CA ALA A 874 23.06 -4.28 28.37
C ALA A 874 23.84 -3.49 27.30
N TRP A 875 23.68 -2.16 27.29
CA TRP A 875 24.37 -1.28 26.34
C TRP A 875 25.89 -1.30 26.44
N LYS A 876 26.44 -1.52 27.64
CA LYS A 876 27.89 -1.70 27.83
C LYS A 876 28.41 -2.94 27.10
N GLN A 877 27.62 -4.01 27.02
CA GLN A 877 28.00 -5.23 26.30
C GLN A 877 27.89 -5.07 24.78
N LEU A 878 27.07 -4.11 24.32
CA LEU A 878 26.84 -3.79 22.90
C LEU A 878 27.89 -2.82 22.32
N LEU A 879 28.83 -2.34 23.15
CA LEU A 879 29.91 -1.44 22.73
C LEU A 879 30.74 -1.96 21.53
N PRO A 880 31.08 -3.27 21.42
CA PRO A 880 31.74 -3.78 20.22
C PRO A 880 30.91 -3.58 18.95
N LEU A 881 29.59 -3.79 18.98
CA LEU A 881 28.74 -3.54 17.81
C LEU A 881 28.67 -2.04 17.46
N GLU A 882 28.71 -1.17 18.46
CA GLU A 882 28.75 0.28 18.22
C GLU A 882 30.07 0.74 17.60
N ILE A 883 31.20 0.15 18.02
CA ILE A 883 32.52 0.34 17.40
C ILE A 883 32.48 -0.18 15.97
N LEU A 884 31.95 -1.39 15.74
CA LEU A 884 31.79 -1.97 14.41
C LEU A 884 30.96 -1.06 13.51
N LEU A 885 29.81 -0.58 13.99
CA LEU A 885 28.97 0.36 13.23
C LEU A 885 29.75 1.63 12.87
N GLY A 886 30.60 2.13 13.77
CA GLY A 886 31.46 3.29 13.54
C GLY A 886 32.50 3.04 12.44
N GLU A 887 33.15 1.88 12.44
CA GLU A 887 34.13 1.50 11.41
C GLU A 887 33.45 1.21 10.06
N LEU A 888 32.32 0.49 10.04
CA LEU A 888 31.53 0.26 8.84
C LEU A 888 31.05 1.60 8.25
N ALA A 889 30.61 2.54 9.07
CA ALA A 889 30.24 3.88 8.60
C ALA A 889 31.41 4.62 7.93
N LYS A 890 32.65 4.47 8.43
CA LYS A 890 33.84 5.02 7.74
C LYS A 890 34.07 4.36 6.38
N GLN A 891 33.79 3.06 6.26
CA GLN A 891 33.89 2.35 4.98
C GLN A 891 32.82 2.79 3.99
N VAL A 892 31.56 2.82 4.44
CA VAL A 892 30.44 3.32 3.64
C VAL A 892 30.70 4.74 3.20
N ARG A 893 31.20 5.60 4.09
CA ARG A 893 31.64 6.96 3.75
C ARG A 893 32.67 6.99 2.63
N TRP A 894 33.72 6.17 2.72
CA TRP A 894 34.72 6.08 1.66
C TRP A 894 34.10 5.61 0.35
N MET A 895 33.18 4.64 0.39
CA MET A 895 32.47 4.20 -0.82
C MET A 895 31.52 5.26 -1.38
N VAL A 896 30.90 6.09 -0.54
CA VAL A 896 30.09 7.22 -1.02
C VAL A 896 30.96 8.19 -1.83
N GLY A 897 32.20 8.44 -1.40
CA GLY A 897 33.14 9.29 -2.14
C GLY A 897 33.67 8.68 -3.44
N ASN A 898 33.90 7.37 -3.49
CA ASN A 898 34.59 6.70 -4.61
C ASN A 898 33.67 5.89 -5.55
N HIS A 899 32.54 5.39 -5.04
CA HIS A 899 31.57 4.53 -5.74
C HIS A 899 30.11 4.96 -5.46
N PRO A 900 29.75 6.25 -5.62
CA PRO A 900 28.45 6.78 -5.22
C PRO A 900 27.26 6.07 -5.90
N LYS A 901 27.40 5.67 -7.16
CA LYS A 901 26.32 5.04 -7.95
C LYS A 901 25.87 3.69 -7.40
N THR A 902 26.78 2.93 -6.77
CA THR A 902 26.48 1.59 -6.24
C THR A 902 25.91 1.66 -4.83
N VAL A 903 26.44 2.58 -4.02
CA VAL A 903 26.23 2.57 -2.56
C VAL A 903 25.12 3.51 -2.13
N LEU A 904 24.98 4.67 -2.78
CA LEU A 904 23.98 5.65 -2.38
C LEU A 904 22.53 5.14 -2.49
N PRO A 905 22.11 4.36 -3.50
CA PRO A 905 20.76 3.82 -3.53
C PRO A 905 20.43 2.95 -2.30
N ALA A 906 21.32 2.00 -1.97
CA ALA A 906 21.18 1.13 -0.80
C ALA A 906 21.24 1.91 0.53
N LEU A 907 22.03 2.99 0.57
CA LEU A 907 22.16 3.84 1.75
C LEU A 907 20.93 4.76 1.94
N VAL A 908 20.36 5.28 0.86
CA VAL A 908 19.09 6.03 0.87
C VAL A 908 17.94 5.13 1.31
N GLU A 909 17.88 3.91 0.77
CA GLU A 909 16.95 2.87 1.19
C GLU A 909 17.04 2.60 2.71
N GLN A 910 18.26 2.53 3.23
CA GLN A 910 18.56 2.35 4.64
C GLN A 910 18.29 3.59 5.52
N LEU A 911 18.38 4.80 4.98
CA LEU A 911 17.95 6.03 5.63
C LEU A 911 16.42 6.05 5.76
N SER A 912 15.70 5.49 4.79
CA SER A 912 14.25 5.44 4.82
C SER A 912 13.68 4.50 5.90
N GLU A 913 14.46 3.49 6.33
CA GLU A 913 14.08 2.56 7.42
C GLU A 913 14.21 3.15 8.83
N ASP A 914 15.00 4.21 9.03
CA ASP A 914 15.19 4.86 10.33
C ASP A 914 13.97 5.75 10.67
N SER A 915 12.94 5.16 11.27
CA SER A 915 11.78 5.89 11.81
C SER A 915 12.07 6.39 13.23
N ALA A 916 12.10 7.72 13.39
CA ALA A 916 11.96 8.59 14.60
C ALA A 916 12.55 8.20 15.99
N GLY A 917 13.15 7.02 16.18
CA GLY A 917 13.39 6.44 17.51
C GLY A 917 14.79 6.62 18.07
N LEU A 918 15.77 7.08 17.29
CA LEU A 918 17.17 7.14 17.70
C LEU A 918 17.70 8.58 17.69
N GLY A 919 17.20 9.39 18.63
CA GLY A 919 17.62 10.79 18.83
C GLY A 919 19.11 11.03 19.13
N ALA A 920 19.97 10.02 19.10
CA ALA A 920 21.41 10.14 19.33
C ALA A 920 22.30 9.46 18.25
N ARG A 921 21.72 8.75 17.27
CA ARG A 921 22.49 7.89 16.32
C ARG A 921 22.13 8.13 14.86
N SER A 922 21.82 9.38 14.51
CA SER A 922 21.55 9.77 13.13
C SER A 922 22.70 9.34 12.21
N LEU A 923 22.37 8.64 11.12
CA LEU A 923 23.34 8.23 10.09
C LEU A 923 24.15 9.42 9.55
N PHE A 924 23.56 10.62 9.52
CA PHE A 924 24.24 11.86 9.13
C PHE A 924 25.41 12.23 10.05
N VAL A 925 25.43 11.73 11.29
CA VAL A 925 26.54 11.94 12.23
C VAL A 925 27.72 11.01 11.90
N ARG A 926 27.41 9.75 11.57
CA ARG A 926 28.41 8.72 11.28
C ARG A 926 28.93 8.79 9.84
N ILE A 927 28.08 9.22 8.92
CA ILE A 927 28.37 9.43 7.50
C ILE A 927 27.97 10.87 7.14
N PRO A 928 28.78 11.88 7.50
CA PRO A 928 28.46 13.28 7.22
C PRO A 928 28.26 13.58 5.73
N ASP A 929 28.89 12.81 4.85
CA ASP A 929 28.76 12.90 3.38
C ASP A 929 27.31 12.71 2.90
N LEU A 930 26.43 12.13 3.73
CA LEU A 930 25.00 12.11 3.47
C LEU A 930 24.34 13.50 3.47
N LEU A 931 24.93 14.48 4.15
CA LEU A 931 24.49 15.87 4.06
C LEU A 931 24.75 16.46 2.66
N ALA A 932 25.67 15.86 1.90
CA ALA A 932 25.99 16.23 0.52
C ALA A 932 25.33 15.27 -0.50
N LEU A 933 24.22 14.62 -0.14
CA LEU A 933 23.46 13.80 -1.07
C LEU A 933 23.10 14.59 -2.34
N PRO A 934 23.33 14.00 -3.53
CA PRO A 934 22.85 14.57 -4.78
C PRO A 934 21.34 14.78 -4.72
N PRO A 935 20.84 15.90 -5.28
CA PRO A 935 19.42 16.20 -5.38
C PRO A 935 18.56 15.00 -5.76
N GLU A 936 18.91 14.29 -6.82
CA GLU A 936 18.10 13.22 -7.42
C GLU A 936 17.86 12.05 -6.46
N LEU A 937 18.79 11.86 -5.52
CA LEU A 937 18.74 10.79 -4.52
C LEU A 937 18.04 11.27 -3.24
N ALA A 938 18.16 12.54 -2.91
CA ALA A 938 17.51 13.13 -1.75
C ALA A 938 15.98 13.15 -1.88
N VAL A 939 15.41 13.30 -3.08
CA VAL A 939 13.94 13.27 -3.34
C VAL A 939 13.26 12.04 -2.73
N ASN A 940 13.95 10.90 -2.64
CA ASN A 940 13.38 9.63 -2.17
C ASN A 940 13.43 9.44 -0.63
N LEU A 941 14.03 10.35 0.14
CA LEU A 941 14.09 10.26 1.60
C LEU A 941 12.70 10.46 2.24
N PRO A 942 12.29 9.80 3.33
CA PRO A 942 11.02 10.10 3.98
C PRO A 942 11.07 11.43 4.76
N PRO A 943 9.93 12.12 4.96
CA PRO A 943 9.86 13.42 5.64
C PRO A 943 9.92 13.33 7.18
N THR A 944 10.34 12.20 7.73
CA THR A 944 10.23 11.88 9.16
C THR A 944 11.26 12.59 10.05
N ASP A 945 12.22 13.30 9.45
CA ASP A 945 13.31 14.01 10.15
C ASP A 945 13.58 15.39 9.49
N PRO A 946 13.84 16.47 10.26
CA PRO A 946 14.04 17.82 9.71
C PRO A 946 15.21 17.94 8.72
N VAL A 947 16.30 17.18 8.92
CA VAL A 947 17.46 17.19 8.02
C VAL A 947 17.10 16.47 6.72
N ARG A 948 16.38 15.34 6.79
CA ARG A 948 15.91 14.64 5.58
C ARG A 948 14.93 15.49 4.78
N ALA A 949 14.00 16.14 5.45
CA ALA A 949 13.05 17.07 4.82
C ALA A 949 13.79 18.22 4.12
N ALA A 950 14.75 18.85 4.79
CA ALA A 950 15.56 19.91 4.18
C ALA A 950 16.39 19.44 2.98
N LEU A 951 16.94 18.21 3.02
CA LEU A 951 17.66 17.62 1.89
C LEU A 951 16.74 17.36 0.69
N ARG A 952 15.51 16.86 0.93
CA ARG A 952 14.48 16.73 -0.11
C ARG A 952 14.14 18.07 -0.73
N TRP A 953 13.93 19.10 0.08
CA TRP A 953 13.62 20.41 -0.45
C TRP A 953 14.78 21.02 -1.22
N ALA A 954 16.01 20.85 -0.76
CA ALA A 954 17.18 21.22 -1.54
C ALA A 954 17.21 20.46 -2.88
N ALA A 955 16.77 19.20 -2.91
CA ALA A 955 16.64 18.45 -4.14
C ALA A 955 15.53 18.96 -5.08
N ASP A 956 14.37 19.33 -4.54
CA ASP A 956 13.26 19.89 -5.32
C ASP A 956 13.64 21.26 -5.90
N LEU A 957 14.31 22.11 -5.11
CA LEU A 957 14.91 23.36 -5.56
C LEU A 957 15.96 23.13 -6.66
N ALA A 958 16.71 22.03 -6.56
CA ALA A 958 17.72 21.67 -7.54
C ALA A 958 17.16 20.97 -8.80
N SER A 959 16.06 20.25 -8.73
CA SER A 959 15.48 19.61 -9.91
C SER A 959 14.62 20.58 -10.73
N ALA A 960 14.18 21.69 -10.13
CA ALA A 960 13.39 22.70 -10.83
C ALA A 960 14.20 23.45 -11.90
N ALA A 961 13.56 23.71 -13.05
CA ALA A 961 14.14 24.50 -14.13
C ALA A 961 14.43 25.95 -13.71
N ARG A 962 13.59 26.50 -12.82
CA ARG A 962 13.74 27.83 -12.23
C ARG A 962 13.63 27.76 -10.70
N ALA A 963 14.36 28.60 -9.99
CA ALA A 963 14.34 28.64 -8.52
C ALA A 963 12.95 29.00 -7.96
N GLY A 964 12.22 29.90 -8.62
CA GLY A 964 10.85 30.25 -8.27
C GLY A 964 9.89 29.06 -8.36
N ASP A 965 10.01 28.24 -9.42
CA ASP A 965 9.19 27.03 -9.59
C ASP A 965 9.45 25.99 -8.49
N GLY A 966 10.71 25.81 -8.11
CA GLY A 966 11.11 24.94 -7.00
C GLY A 966 10.49 25.38 -5.68
N LEU A 967 10.56 26.67 -5.36
CA LEU A 967 9.94 27.23 -4.15
C LEU A 967 8.42 27.08 -4.15
N ARG A 968 7.74 27.30 -5.30
CA ARG A 968 6.29 27.08 -5.41
C ARG A 968 5.92 25.62 -5.17
N ARG A 969 6.70 24.66 -5.69
CA ARG A 969 6.49 23.23 -5.43
C ARG A 969 6.66 22.87 -3.96
N VAL A 970 7.69 23.42 -3.30
CA VAL A 970 7.94 23.23 -1.86
C VAL A 970 6.80 23.83 -1.02
N GLN A 971 6.28 24.99 -1.40
CA GLN A 971 5.22 25.71 -0.69
C GLN A 971 3.85 25.02 -0.77
N ILE A 972 3.56 24.30 -1.85
CA ILE A 972 2.26 23.65 -2.09
C ILE A 972 2.15 22.27 -1.41
N ALA A 973 3.21 21.77 -0.76
CA ALA A 973 3.23 20.44 -0.17
C ALA A 973 2.94 20.47 1.35
N PRO A 974 1.69 20.20 1.79
CA PRO A 974 1.25 20.33 3.20
C PRO A 974 1.75 19.22 4.16
N GLU A 975 2.50 18.24 3.66
CA GLU A 975 2.73 16.94 4.29
C GLU A 975 3.95 16.88 5.23
N PHE A 976 4.62 18.02 5.47
CA PHE A 976 5.91 18.05 6.15
C PHE A 976 5.86 18.35 7.66
N GLY A 977 4.68 18.53 8.26
CA GLY A 977 4.52 18.70 9.72
C GLY A 977 5.22 19.92 10.34
N LEU A 978 5.94 20.70 9.54
CA LEU A 978 6.48 22.03 9.85
C LEU A 978 5.40 23.06 9.53
N GLY A 979 4.21 22.90 10.11
CA GLY A 979 2.99 23.63 9.75
C GLY A 979 3.23 25.12 9.52
N GLU A 980 2.75 25.60 8.38
CA GLU A 980 2.66 27.01 7.94
C GLU A 980 4.00 27.66 7.54
N TRP A 981 4.44 27.32 6.33
CA TRP A 981 5.46 28.07 5.61
C TRP A 981 4.76 29.15 4.79
N SER A 982 4.75 30.38 5.32
CA SER A 982 4.18 31.53 4.62
C SER A 982 4.88 31.83 3.28
N PRO A 983 4.14 32.33 2.27
CA PRO A 983 4.70 32.87 1.03
C PRO A 983 5.75 33.98 1.22
N ASP A 984 5.85 34.57 2.41
CA ASP A 984 6.59 35.79 2.70
C ASP A 984 7.92 35.59 3.44
N ALA A 985 8.55 34.42 3.28
CA ALA A 985 9.88 34.10 3.81
C ALA A 985 10.84 35.33 3.72
N PRO A 986 11.28 35.93 4.85
CA PRO A 986 11.99 37.21 4.86
C PRO A 986 13.25 37.25 4.00
N ILE A 987 13.93 36.11 3.88
CA ILE A 987 15.06 35.95 2.97
C ILE A 987 14.70 36.26 1.51
N LEU A 988 13.50 35.89 1.06
CA LEU A 988 13.08 36.11 -0.30
C LEU A 988 12.96 37.62 -0.57
N ARG A 989 12.60 38.43 0.43
CA ARG A 989 12.51 39.90 0.32
C ARG A 989 13.84 40.58 -0.02
N ASP A 990 14.97 39.89 0.18
CA ASP A 990 16.30 40.37 -0.17
C ASP A 990 16.69 40.14 -1.64
N PHE A 991 15.90 39.37 -2.40
CA PHE A 991 16.01 39.24 -3.85
C PHE A 991 15.27 40.36 -4.58
N ARG A 992 15.80 40.80 -5.73
CA ARG A 992 15.30 41.99 -6.44
C ARG A 992 13.86 41.86 -6.94
N ASN A 993 13.45 40.65 -7.34
CA ASN A 993 12.15 40.37 -7.96
C ASN A 993 11.27 39.39 -7.17
N SER A 994 11.60 39.08 -5.92
CA SER A 994 10.84 38.10 -5.11
C SER A 994 9.36 38.40 -4.97
N LYS A 995 8.98 39.68 -4.81
CA LYS A 995 7.58 40.09 -4.78
C LYS A 995 6.81 39.71 -6.04
N ALA A 996 7.47 39.70 -7.20
CA ALA A 996 6.88 39.29 -8.46
C ALA A 996 6.85 37.76 -8.62
N VAL A 997 7.88 37.06 -8.14
CA VAL A 997 7.96 35.59 -8.19
C VAL A 997 6.94 34.92 -7.23
N LEU A 998 6.67 35.55 -6.08
CA LEU A 998 5.79 35.04 -5.01
C LEU A 998 4.37 35.61 -5.05
N GLY A 999 4.18 36.77 -5.68
CA GLY A 999 2.87 37.40 -5.84
C GLY A 999 2.05 36.68 -6.91
N ILE A 1000 0.89 36.16 -6.53
CA ILE A 1000 -0.08 35.51 -7.41
C ILE A 1000 -0.58 36.53 -8.46
N GLY A 1001 0.07 36.58 -9.62
CA GLY A 1001 -0.31 37.45 -10.72
C GLY A 1001 0.58 37.22 -11.93
N GLN A 1002 0.05 36.47 -12.90
CA GLN A 1002 0.68 36.18 -14.19
C GLN A 1002 1.17 37.46 -14.87
N ARG A 1003 2.45 37.81 -14.71
CA ARG A 1003 3.16 38.65 -15.66
C ARG A 1003 4.09 37.74 -16.47
N PRO A 1004 3.73 37.39 -17.72
CA PRO A 1004 4.52 36.48 -18.57
C PRO A 1004 5.92 37.02 -18.96
N ASP A 1005 6.20 38.27 -18.59
CA ASP A 1005 7.36 39.09 -18.95
C ASP A 1005 8.40 39.24 -17.82
N LEU A 1006 8.15 38.67 -16.63
CA LEU A 1006 9.15 38.54 -15.57
C LEU A 1006 9.78 37.15 -15.60
N ASP A 1007 11.11 37.10 -15.66
CA ASP A 1007 11.85 35.85 -15.48
C ASP A 1007 11.57 35.31 -14.06
N ASP A 1008 11.06 34.07 -13.93
CA ASP A 1008 10.75 33.45 -12.61
C ASP A 1008 12.05 33.04 -11.85
N ASP A 1009 13.15 33.75 -12.08
CA ASP A 1009 14.45 33.52 -11.47
C ASP A 1009 14.67 34.48 -10.29
N LEU A 1010 15.12 34.02 -9.12
CA LEU A 1010 15.32 34.92 -7.98
C LEU A 1010 16.69 35.61 -8.08
N SER A 1011 16.82 36.65 -8.91
CA SER A 1011 18.12 37.32 -9.14
C SER A 1011 18.41 38.49 -8.19
N GLY A 1012 19.70 38.75 -7.94
CA GLY A 1012 20.18 39.97 -7.27
C GLY A 1012 19.92 40.04 -5.75
N PHE A 1013 20.32 39.00 -5.01
CA PHE A 1013 20.25 38.95 -3.55
C PHE A 1013 21.11 40.03 -2.85
N LYS A 1014 20.55 40.68 -1.83
CA LYS A 1014 21.25 41.65 -0.97
C LYS A 1014 21.90 40.95 0.22
N PHE A 1015 23.09 40.40 0.02
CA PHE A 1015 23.81 39.66 1.06
C PHE A 1015 24.15 40.47 2.33
N GLY A 1016 24.44 41.78 2.20
CA GLY A 1016 24.91 42.62 3.31
C GLY A 1016 23.98 42.67 4.54
N PRO A 1017 22.70 43.09 4.38
CA PRO A 1017 21.72 43.09 5.47
C PRO A 1017 21.52 41.72 6.13
N TRP A 1018 21.47 40.66 5.32
CA TRP A 1018 21.24 39.30 5.80
C TRP A 1018 22.45 38.71 6.55
N PHE A 1019 23.66 39.02 6.10
CA PHE A 1019 24.90 38.66 6.80
C PHE A 1019 24.98 39.24 8.22
N PHE A 1020 24.59 40.50 8.39
CA PHE A 1020 24.55 41.12 9.72
C PHE A 1020 23.57 40.41 10.66
N TRP A 1021 22.50 39.86 10.10
CA TRP A 1021 21.49 39.15 10.84
C TRP A 1021 21.98 37.76 11.30
N MET A 1022 22.62 36.98 10.41
CA MET A 1022 23.32 35.74 10.77
C MET A 1022 24.45 35.95 11.78
N ALA A 1023 25.23 37.02 11.63
CA ALA A 1023 26.47 37.23 12.38
C ALA A 1023 26.25 37.82 13.79
N ARG A 1024 25.12 38.47 14.06
CA ARG A 1024 24.86 39.13 15.36
C ARG A 1024 23.81 38.48 16.23
N GLY A 1025 23.08 37.46 15.75
CA GLY A 1025 22.10 36.69 16.53
C GLY A 1025 21.32 37.56 17.52
N ASN A 1026 20.47 38.46 17.03
CA ASN A 1026 19.98 39.58 17.83
C ASN A 1026 19.22 39.10 19.09
N ARG A 1027 19.76 39.39 20.28
CA ARG A 1027 19.16 39.09 21.62
C ARG A 1027 18.01 40.04 22.01
N GLY A 1028 17.27 40.58 21.06
CA GLY A 1028 16.20 41.54 21.33
C GLY A 1028 14.96 41.25 20.51
N GLU A 1029 13.85 40.94 21.19
CA GLU A 1029 12.51 40.75 20.64
C GLU A 1029 12.12 41.89 19.68
N PRO A 1030 11.31 41.57 18.65
CA PRO A 1030 9.88 41.84 18.81
C PRO A 1030 8.96 40.73 18.32
N ASN A 1031 7.80 40.63 18.98
CA ASN A 1031 6.60 39.90 18.59
C ASN A 1031 6.28 40.06 17.10
N VAL A 1032 6.33 38.97 16.31
CA VAL A 1032 5.55 38.74 15.08
C VAL A 1032 5.34 37.21 14.90
N GLU A 1033 4.24 36.87 14.23
CA GLU A 1033 3.69 35.53 13.93
C GLU A 1033 4.50 34.80 12.84
N VAL A 1034 4.66 33.48 13.02
CA VAL A 1034 5.77 32.65 12.49
C VAL A 1034 5.72 32.33 10.99
N ASP A 1035 6.72 32.80 10.24
CA ASP A 1035 6.97 32.43 8.82
C ASP A 1035 8.26 31.59 8.65
N ALA A 1036 8.31 30.67 7.69
CA ALA A 1036 9.50 29.85 7.45
C ALA A 1036 10.65 30.58 6.73
N LEU A 1037 11.90 30.16 7.01
CA LEU A 1037 13.15 30.85 6.62
C LEU A 1037 13.32 32.28 7.21
N SER A 1038 12.52 32.62 8.21
CA SER A 1038 12.51 33.92 8.89
C SER A 1038 13.41 33.96 10.14
N THR A 1039 13.51 35.17 10.68
CA THR A 1039 14.04 35.43 12.02
C THR A 1039 13.37 34.60 13.12
N GLU A 1040 12.08 34.33 13.00
CA GLU A 1040 11.30 33.58 13.98
C GLU A 1040 11.49 32.07 13.84
N HIS A 1041 11.57 31.54 12.63
CA HIS A 1041 11.87 30.10 12.44
C HIS A 1041 13.25 29.76 13.02
N PHE A 1042 14.22 30.64 12.78
CA PHE A 1042 15.53 30.55 13.39
C PHE A 1042 15.48 30.69 14.93
N SER A 1043 14.74 31.68 15.44
CA SER A 1043 14.58 31.88 16.90
C SER A 1043 13.87 30.71 17.56
N TRP A 1044 12.91 30.08 16.86
CA TRP A 1044 12.24 28.85 17.26
C TRP A 1044 13.20 27.66 17.26
N ALA A 1045 13.97 27.45 16.20
CA ALA A 1045 14.96 26.38 16.12
C ALA A 1045 16.01 26.53 17.24
N LEU A 1046 16.43 27.78 17.51
CA LEU A 1046 17.32 28.12 18.62
C LEU A 1046 16.66 27.90 19.99
N ALA A 1047 15.40 28.29 20.17
CA ALA A 1047 14.65 28.04 21.40
C ALA A 1047 14.45 26.54 21.65
N ARG A 1048 14.20 25.74 20.60
CA ARG A 1048 14.11 24.28 20.68
C ARG A 1048 15.44 23.64 21.03
N LEU A 1049 16.54 24.12 20.47
CA LEU A 1049 17.89 23.71 20.87
C LEU A 1049 18.12 23.99 22.35
N LEU A 1050 17.81 25.20 22.82
CA LEU A 1050 17.95 25.59 24.23
C LEU A 1050 17.06 24.74 25.15
N GLN A 1051 15.83 24.42 24.75
CA GLN A 1051 14.92 23.54 25.49
C GLN A 1051 15.46 22.11 25.59
N ARG A 1052 15.91 21.53 24.47
CA ARG A 1052 16.52 20.17 24.44
C ARG A 1052 17.81 20.12 25.26
N ARG A 1053 18.59 21.20 25.25
CA ARG A 1053 19.81 21.37 26.07
C ARG A 1053 19.50 21.39 27.57
N GLN A 1054 18.45 22.09 27.99
CA GLN A 1054 18.03 22.14 29.39
C GLN A 1054 17.59 20.76 29.93
N ALA A 1055 16.99 19.91 29.07
CA ALA A 1055 16.59 18.56 29.44
C ALA A 1055 17.75 17.55 29.52
N ALA A 1056 18.91 17.84 28.92
CA ALA A 1056 20.03 16.90 28.74
C ALA A 1056 21.23 17.18 29.68
N GLN A 1057 21.01 17.73 30.89
CA GLN A 1057 22.06 18.13 31.82
C GLN A 1057 23.00 16.97 32.23
N ASP A 1058 24.04 16.74 31.43
CA ASP A 1058 25.21 15.93 31.76
C ASP A 1058 26.47 16.77 31.44
N ALA A 1059 27.19 17.17 32.48
CA ALA A 1059 28.28 18.15 32.42
C ALA A 1059 29.46 17.72 31.52
N ALA A 1060 29.58 16.41 31.23
CA ALA A 1060 30.63 15.83 30.39
C ALA A 1060 30.51 16.19 28.89
N CYS A 1061 29.36 16.68 28.43
CA CYS A 1061 29.20 17.08 27.03
C CYS A 1061 29.95 18.38 26.70
N TRP A 1062 30.20 19.23 27.70
CA TRP A 1062 30.69 20.60 27.51
C TRP A 1062 32.20 20.68 27.23
N SER A 1063 33.03 19.98 28.00
CA SER A 1063 34.50 20.12 27.95
C SER A 1063 35.16 19.68 26.64
N ALA A 1064 34.50 18.86 25.81
CA ALA A 1064 35.09 18.33 24.57
C ALA A 1064 34.61 19.04 23.28
N VAL A 1065 33.59 19.91 23.36
CA VAL A 1065 33.16 20.76 22.22
C VAL A 1065 33.99 22.05 22.17
N MET A 1066 34.40 22.57 23.32
CA MET A 1066 35.12 23.84 23.44
C MET A 1066 36.44 23.94 22.64
N PRO A 1067 37.26 22.87 22.49
CA PRO A 1067 38.47 22.93 21.68
C PRO A 1067 38.21 22.97 20.16
N VAL A 1068 37.00 22.58 19.69
CA VAL A 1068 36.65 22.55 18.25
C VAL A 1068 36.60 23.92 17.63
N LEU A 1069 36.41 24.94 18.45
CA LEU A 1069 35.89 26.20 17.95
C LEU A 1069 36.85 27.32 18.31
N ALA A 1070 37.69 27.16 19.33
CA ALA A 1070 38.50 28.25 19.84
C ALA A 1070 39.70 28.71 18.98
N HIS A 1071 40.11 28.07 17.86
CA HIS A 1071 41.38 28.39 17.18
C HIS A 1071 41.35 28.52 15.63
N ASN A 1072 41.65 29.74 15.15
CA ASN A 1072 42.05 30.26 13.81
C ASN A 1072 41.08 30.09 12.60
N LYS A 1073 40.56 31.15 11.95
CA LYS A 1073 41.11 32.35 11.23
C LYS A 1073 41.68 32.04 9.83
N LEU A 1074 40.93 32.46 8.79
CA LEU A 1074 41.34 32.72 7.39
C LEU A 1074 41.62 31.52 6.45
N ASP A 1075 42.19 30.40 6.91
CA ASP A 1075 42.68 29.36 5.98
C ASP A 1075 41.59 28.51 5.31
N PHE A 1076 40.46 28.27 5.99
CA PHE A 1076 39.37 27.48 5.43
C PHE A 1076 38.68 28.18 4.24
N LEU A 1077 38.28 29.43 4.40
CA LEU A 1077 37.63 30.21 3.32
C LEU A 1077 38.60 30.51 2.18
N ALA A 1078 39.89 30.71 2.50
CA ALA A 1078 40.93 30.82 1.48
C ALA A 1078 41.10 29.53 0.68
N SER A 1079 41.11 28.37 1.35
CA SER A 1079 41.13 27.05 0.73
C SER A 1079 39.89 26.80 -0.13
N LEU A 1080 38.69 27.11 0.39
CA LEU A 1080 37.43 26.95 -0.32
C LEU A 1080 37.34 27.83 -1.58
N ARG A 1081 37.84 29.08 -1.51
CA ARG A 1081 37.96 30.00 -2.66
C ARG A 1081 38.99 29.56 -3.68
N LYS A 1082 40.06 28.90 -3.22
CA LYS A 1082 41.09 28.32 -4.10
C LYS A 1082 40.54 27.12 -4.84
N SER A 1083 39.77 26.27 -4.16
CA SER A 1083 39.15 25.08 -4.74
C SER A 1083 37.90 25.39 -5.59
N CYS A 1084 37.15 26.44 -5.25
CA CYS A 1084 35.94 26.87 -5.97
C CYS A 1084 35.98 28.38 -6.27
N PRO A 1085 36.56 28.81 -7.41
CA PRO A 1085 36.61 30.22 -7.79
C PRO A 1085 35.23 30.90 -7.89
N SER A 1086 34.20 30.15 -8.27
CA SER A 1086 32.79 30.58 -8.35
C SER A 1086 32.21 31.05 -7.01
N ILE A 1087 32.74 30.57 -5.89
CA ILE A 1087 32.32 30.99 -4.53
C ILE A 1087 32.65 32.46 -4.26
N LYS A 1088 33.57 33.09 -5.02
CA LYS A 1088 33.85 34.53 -4.91
C LYS A 1088 32.61 35.40 -5.21
N HIS A 1089 31.68 34.90 -6.03
CA HIS A 1089 30.42 35.58 -6.33
C HIS A 1089 29.38 35.41 -5.22
N LEU A 1090 29.40 34.27 -4.52
CA LEU A 1090 28.57 34.02 -3.33
C LEU A 1090 29.04 34.84 -2.10
N PHE A 1091 30.33 35.19 -2.03
CA PHE A 1091 30.91 35.96 -0.91
C PHE A 1091 31.73 37.17 -1.39
N PRO A 1092 31.15 38.38 -1.40
CA PRO A 1092 31.87 39.61 -1.71
C PRO A 1092 33.12 39.76 -0.84
N THR A 1093 34.20 40.30 -1.42
CA THR A 1093 35.48 40.52 -0.71
C THR A 1093 35.34 41.37 0.56
N THR A 1094 34.37 42.28 0.58
CA THR A 1094 34.00 43.12 1.73
C THR A 1094 33.45 42.35 2.93
N VAL A 1095 32.78 41.21 2.70
CA VAL A 1095 32.27 40.33 3.76
C VAL A 1095 33.38 39.45 4.31
N SER A 1096 34.30 38.98 3.45
CA SER A 1096 35.40 38.11 3.88
C SER A 1096 36.46 38.77 4.75
N GLY A 1097 36.52 40.10 4.77
CA GLY A 1097 37.38 40.85 5.70
C GLY A 1097 36.84 40.90 7.13
N ARG A 1098 35.57 40.51 7.35
CA ARG A 1098 34.97 40.39 8.68
C ARG A 1098 34.98 38.91 9.06
N VAL A 1099 35.76 38.58 10.08
CA VAL A 1099 35.92 37.21 10.55
C VAL A 1099 34.53 36.69 10.95
N TRP A 1100 34.08 35.59 10.36
CA TRP A 1100 32.76 34.99 10.68
C TRP A 1100 32.66 34.52 12.14
N PHE A 1101 33.77 34.53 12.89
CA PHE A 1101 33.88 34.07 14.26
C PHE A 1101 34.85 34.98 15.05
N GLU A 1102 34.37 35.70 16.06
CA GLU A 1102 35.23 36.34 17.07
C GLU A 1102 35.11 35.55 18.37
N PHE A 1103 36.13 34.78 18.72
CA PHE A 1103 36.13 33.98 19.95
C PHE A 1103 36.67 34.77 21.13
N GLU A 1104 35.80 35.08 22.10
CA GLU A 1104 36.22 35.26 23.48
C GLU A 1104 36.15 33.89 24.20
N HIS A 1105 37.20 33.52 24.92
CA HIS A 1105 37.31 32.21 25.57
C HIS A 1105 36.23 32.04 26.66
N GLY A 1106 35.35 31.05 26.53
CA GLY A 1106 34.41 30.67 27.60
C GLY A 1106 33.40 29.60 27.17
N ASP A 1107 32.99 28.74 28.11
CA ASP A 1107 32.23 27.47 28.01
C ASP A 1107 30.85 27.49 27.30
N ASP A 1108 30.52 28.51 26.51
CA ASP A 1108 29.15 28.77 26.02
C ASP A 1108 29.01 28.73 24.47
N PHE A 1109 29.68 27.78 23.81
CA PHE A 1109 29.62 27.61 22.36
C PHE A 1109 28.18 27.53 21.80
N LEU A 1110 27.31 26.75 22.45
CA LEU A 1110 25.91 26.61 22.01
C LEU A 1110 25.07 27.88 22.21
N ALA A 1111 25.57 28.87 22.96
CA ALA A 1111 24.92 30.17 23.15
C ALA A 1111 25.39 31.25 22.16
N GLY A 1112 26.51 31.05 21.45
CA GLY A 1112 27.10 32.09 20.57
C GLY A 1112 27.42 31.69 19.13
N GLU A 1113 27.83 30.45 18.87
CA GLU A 1113 28.56 30.11 17.62
C GLU A 1113 28.01 28.87 16.87
N CYS A 1114 26.97 28.23 17.39
CA CYS A 1114 26.30 27.07 16.76
C CYS A 1114 25.72 27.42 15.38
N ILE A 1115 25.29 28.67 15.21
CA ILE A 1115 24.64 29.19 14.01
C ILE A 1115 25.64 29.23 12.85
N GLN A 1116 26.81 29.80 13.10
CA GLN A 1116 27.89 29.96 12.15
C GLN A 1116 28.48 28.61 11.74
N PHE A 1117 28.65 27.69 12.71
CA PHE A 1117 29.07 26.31 12.42
C PHE A 1117 28.04 25.56 11.54
N SER A 1118 26.75 25.67 11.86
CA SER A 1118 25.67 25.07 11.09
C SER A 1118 25.60 25.64 9.66
N ALA A 1119 25.71 26.96 9.51
CA ALA A 1119 25.74 27.62 8.22
C ALA A 1119 26.93 27.17 7.36
N LEU A 1120 28.13 27.11 7.95
CA LEU A 1120 29.34 26.69 7.25
C LEU A 1120 29.25 25.24 6.77
N LEU A 1121 28.76 24.35 7.63
CA LEU A 1121 28.59 22.94 7.32
C LEU A 1121 27.57 22.73 6.21
N ALA A 1122 26.42 23.42 6.29
CA ALA A 1122 25.39 23.37 5.27
C ALA A 1122 25.89 23.88 3.92
N LEU A 1123 26.63 25.00 3.89
CA LEU A 1123 27.27 25.48 2.66
C LEU A 1123 28.16 24.41 2.06
N GLY A 1124 29.07 23.86 2.87
CA GLY A 1124 29.99 22.80 2.47
C GLY A 1124 29.26 21.59 1.89
N ALA A 1125 28.13 21.23 2.49
CA ALA A 1125 27.33 20.11 2.06
C ALA A 1125 26.66 20.35 0.70
N ARG A 1126 26.14 21.57 0.48
CA ARG A 1126 25.47 21.93 -0.79
C ARG A 1126 26.45 22.10 -1.94
N ILE A 1127 27.60 22.74 -1.73
CA ILE A 1127 28.65 22.82 -2.78
C ILE A 1127 29.22 21.44 -3.11
N ALA A 1128 29.27 20.53 -2.13
CA ALA A 1128 29.70 19.15 -2.37
C ALA A 1128 28.65 18.33 -3.13
N ALA A 1129 27.37 18.54 -2.85
CA ALA A 1129 26.28 17.93 -3.63
C ALA A 1129 26.29 18.37 -5.11
N ARG A 1130 26.89 19.53 -5.44
CA ARG A 1130 27.13 19.99 -6.82
C ARG A 1130 28.41 19.45 -7.46
N GLY A 1131 29.20 18.67 -6.72
CA GLY A 1131 30.46 18.13 -7.20
C GLY A 1131 31.59 19.15 -7.31
N TRP A 1132 31.45 20.35 -6.74
CA TRP A 1132 32.49 21.38 -6.80
C TRP A 1132 33.70 21.04 -5.92
N VAL A 1133 33.46 20.42 -4.77
CA VAL A 1133 34.45 19.87 -3.83
C VAL A 1133 33.92 18.58 -3.22
N SER A 1134 34.78 17.71 -2.70
CA SER A 1134 34.28 16.65 -1.84
C SER A 1134 33.84 17.22 -0.49
N PHE A 1135 32.79 16.67 0.11
CA PHE A 1135 32.38 17.11 1.45
C PHE A 1135 33.46 16.84 2.50
N TRP A 1136 34.33 15.86 2.24
CA TRP A 1136 35.51 15.62 3.04
C TRP A 1136 36.52 16.77 2.99
N ASP A 1137 36.73 17.40 1.83
CA ASP A 1137 37.63 18.56 1.72
C ASP A 1137 37.12 19.76 2.52
N VAL A 1138 35.80 19.83 2.76
CA VAL A 1138 35.18 20.81 3.66
C VAL A 1138 35.47 20.44 5.13
N LEU A 1139 35.35 19.16 5.50
CA LEU A 1139 35.55 18.70 6.88
C LEU A 1139 37.02 18.56 7.28
N LYS A 1140 37.93 18.34 6.33
CA LYS A 1140 39.34 18.07 6.58
C LYS A 1140 40.05 19.22 7.30
N PRO A 1141 39.95 20.49 6.86
CA PRO A 1141 40.57 21.61 7.58
C PRO A 1141 40.00 21.78 9.00
N LEU A 1142 38.69 21.55 9.19
CA LEU A 1142 38.07 21.57 10.51
C LEU A 1142 38.66 20.45 11.40
N ARG A 1143 38.87 19.26 10.85
CA ARG A 1143 39.48 18.14 11.60
C ARG A 1143 40.97 18.32 11.85
N GLU A 1144 41.72 18.93 10.94
CA GLU A 1144 43.15 19.22 11.11
C GLU A 1144 43.37 20.30 12.18
N ALA A 1145 42.52 21.32 12.21
CA ALA A 1145 42.59 22.39 13.20
C ALA A 1145 42.17 21.93 14.61
N HIS A 1146 41.20 21.02 14.70
CA HIS A 1146 40.49 20.76 15.96
C HIS A 1146 40.51 19.31 16.44
N GLY A 1147 41.05 18.41 15.65
CA GLY A 1147 40.99 16.98 15.88
C GLY A 1147 39.64 16.35 15.49
N PRO A 1148 39.60 15.02 15.34
CA PRO A 1148 38.45 14.30 14.81
C PRO A 1148 37.28 14.15 15.79
N GLY A 1149 37.57 13.90 17.08
CA GLY A 1149 36.55 13.71 18.11
C GLY A 1149 35.74 14.99 18.38
N PRO A 1150 36.41 16.14 18.54
CA PRO A 1150 35.73 17.40 18.76
C PRO A 1150 34.77 17.75 17.58
N VAL A 1151 35.20 17.68 16.31
CA VAL A 1151 34.34 17.94 15.13
C VAL A 1151 33.15 16.97 15.05
N HIS A 1152 33.38 15.69 15.35
CA HIS A 1152 32.31 14.69 15.41
C HIS A 1152 31.26 15.01 16.48
N LYS A 1153 31.68 15.53 17.63
CA LYS A 1153 30.77 15.94 18.70
C LYS A 1153 29.92 17.14 18.29
N ALA A 1154 30.53 18.15 17.64
CA ALA A 1154 29.80 19.30 17.11
C ALA A 1154 28.75 18.89 16.05
N LEU A 1155 29.11 17.98 15.14
CA LEU A 1155 28.17 17.38 14.19
C LEU A 1155 27.03 16.63 14.87
N THR A 1156 27.36 15.83 15.88
CA THR A 1156 26.38 15.08 16.67
C THR A 1156 25.38 16.04 17.31
N THR A 1157 25.87 17.02 18.07
CA THR A 1157 25.05 18.01 18.75
C THR A 1157 24.15 18.76 17.77
N LEU A 1158 24.66 19.18 16.62
CA LEU A 1158 23.86 19.87 15.62
C LEU A 1158 22.77 18.97 15.05
N LEU A 1159 23.10 17.75 14.65
CA LEU A 1159 22.17 16.81 14.02
C LEU A 1159 21.14 16.22 14.98
N THR A 1160 21.44 16.15 16.28
CA THR A 1160 20.54 15.55 17.28
C THR A 1160 19.78 16.59 18.09
N GLN A 1161 20.40 17.73 18.41
CA GLN A 1161 19.77 18.76 19.25
C GLN A 1161 19.20 19.92 18.43
N ALA A 1162 19.74 20.21 17.25
CA ALA A 1162 19.31 21.30 16.36
C ALA A 1162 19.17 20.89 14.87
N PRO A 1163 18.58 19.73 14.53
CA PRO A 1163 18.39 19.31 13.14
C PRO A 1163 17.60 20.34 12.31
N GLU A 1164 16.71 21.10 12.95
CA GLU A 1164 15.93 22.16 12.32
C GLU A 1164 16.81 23.35 11.89
N LEU A 1165 17.78 23.75 12.73
CA LEU A 1165 18.72 24.83 12.41
C LEU A 1165 19.65 24.45 11.24
N LEU A 1166 20.10 23.18 11.20
CA LEU A 1166 20.87 22.69 10.06
C LEU A 1166 20.03 22.57 8.80
N GLY A 1167 18.79 22.08 8.93
CA GLY A 1167 17.85 22.00 7.83
C GLY A 1167 17.60 23.36 7.18
N PHE A 1168 17.37 24.38 8.00
CA PHE A 1168 17.27 25.79 7.57
C PHE A 1168 18.48 26.22 6.73
N HIS A 1169 19.70 26.02 7.22
CA HIS A 1169 20.90 26.44 6.48
C HIS A 1169 21.14 25.63 5.20
N LEU A 1170 20.76 24.35 5.15
CA LEU A 1170 20.88 23.52 3.94
C LEU A 1170 20.03 24.08 2.81
N MET A 1171 18.77 24.42 3.11
CA MET A 1171 17.87 25.03 2.13
C MET A 1171 18.35 26.41 1.71
N PHE A 1172 18.78 27.22 2.69
CA PHE A 1172 19.32 28.55 2.46
C PHE A 1172 20.43 28.52 1.41
N TRP A 1173 21.43 27.67 1.63
CA TRP A 1173 22.58 27.61 0.73
C TRP A 1173 22.24 27.01 -0.63
N GLU A 1174 21.31 26.06 -0.71
CA GLU A 1174 20.83 25.57 -2.01
C GLU A 1174 20.16 26.69 -2.82
N LEU A 1175 19.30 27.48 -2.17
CA LEU A 1175 18.65 28.62 -2.81
C LEU A 1175 19.69 29.65 -3.28
N MET A 1176 20.69 29.96 -2.45
CA MET A 1176 21.76 30.88 -2.81
C MET A 1176 22.61 30.39 -3.98
N ILE A 1177 22.97 29.10 -3.98
CA ILE A 1177 23.74 28.48 -5.07
C ILE A 1177 22.94 28.52 -6.39
N ARG A 1178 21.63 28.29 -6.34
CA ARG A 1178 20.73 28.34 -7.51
C ARG A 1178 20.58 29.73 -8.12
N THR A 1179 20.65 30.77 -7.31
CA THR A 1179 20.23 32.13 -7.68
C THR A 1179 21.39 33.05 -8.03
N TYR A 1180 22.61 32.70 -7.61
CA TYR A 1180 23.80 33.43 -8.01
C TYR A 1180 24.39 32.87 -9.30
N PRO A 1181 24.84 33.74 -10.23
CA PRO A 1181 25.60 33.31 -11.38
C PRO A 1181 26.90 32.65 -10.93
N HIS A 1182 27.13 31.44 -11.42
CA HIS A 1182 28.34 30.66 -11.22
C HIS A 1182 28.82 30.19 -12.60
N ASP A 1183 30.10 30.43 -12.90
CA ASP A 1183 30.76 30.03 -14.15
C ASP A 1183 31.04 28.51 -14.21
#